data_AF-A0A2K9LCG0-F1
#
_entry.id   AF-A0A2K9LCG0-F1
#
_cell.length_a   1.000
_cell.length_b   1.000
_cell.length_c   1.000
_cell.angle_alpha   90.00
_cell.angle_beta   90.00
_cell.angle_gamma   90.00
#
_symmetry.space_group_name_H-M   'P 1'
#
loop_
_entity.id
_entity.type
_entity.pdbx_description
1 polymer ?
#
loop_
_entity_poly.entity_id
_entity_poly.type
_entity_poly.pdbx_seq_one_letter_code
_entity_poly.pdbx_strand_id
1 'polypeptide(L)'
;MGEAATAGLNRWHLLLALLIAYGSLYPFDFTPPDAWLPELAHLLADTRLWSSRGDVLGNVLLFLPWALVSRPLAGASARAQWSLLLSGLALAAGLQVLQIALPSRDAAVSDIVWNMVGLLLGQFALAPWVGRMVPNAVPPGRNATLAWAMFGLWLANQTMPYVPSLDAAQLRIALKAFLAPAWPSTALLLQAFANVLVLGHLTLGHLSRRDALMTVLAALLGTAAARLLLVDHPVHWLELAAGAAAWVSLLCLRSAERIAPLALAALLTAMTVAALAPFDWRAHAAAFNWQPFAAYLHGNMLGNLRELLDTVWYAAAVLWLAHAMNARLAGVGAFLVAWVLALEFTQLWIAQRSADITPVLTTLLAVLGMIRLLRWAGESKPAPKDPIAAPVRASLEGDVVATSAAPLRALGWALAAWLAGTAALAWLIRQPGVPYNLRELFLGNGHPLAIAVFILAGLSLGAGPRLALALAQSAPRPALRLAWLLPVSGLLSLLLLALSVTTESLDDIAGSNNLYWWVTEGETWGAAAAAFFRNTLTAQMVAPLERTVRFLALYLPPAAFLAVALAAIELRLPARRIAAMTAVLLPLLWLCKAVAFDWSSTDNLNELIAPDGRLGLGGGGYLYLLLALGAVHIALLVRRSAPRWPALTYTAAAVPLSWWLLSHGLSAEIHKYGQVYSGVQFLLGPDRIEQLTEGALQARWAALYLALIATGSAGVILARALRAARAS
;
A
#
# COMPACT_ATOMS: atom_id res chain seq x y z
N MET A 1 -10.00 -45.83 6.60
CA MET A 1 -8.69 -46.29 7.11
C MET A 1 -7.67 -46.00 6.02
N GLY A 2 -6.50 -45.43 6.38
CA GLY A 2 -5.34 -45.39 5.47
C GLY A 2 -4.83 -44.02 5.00
N GLU A 3 -4.79 -43.00 5.86
CA GLU A 3 -3.70 -42.02 5.77
C GLU A 3 -3.00 -42.03 7.12
N ALA A 4 -1.83 -42.67 7.18
CA ALA A 4 -1.00 -42.72 8.36
C ALA A 4 -0.70 -41.28 8.81
N ALA A 5 -1.15 -40.94 10.02
CA ALA A 5 -0.81 -39.69 10.69
C ALA A 5 0.68 -39.70 11.03
N THR A 6 1.53 -39.35 10.07
CA THR A 6 2.92 -39.04 10.33
C THR A 6 2.97 -37.70 11.07
N ALA A 7 3.04 -37.78 12.39
CA ALA A 7 3.37 -36.66 13.26
C ALA A 7 4.87 -36.31 13.15
N GLY A 8 5.36 -36.10 11.93
CA GLY A 8 6.67 -35.54 11.67
C GLY A 8 6.62 -34.01 11.80
N LEU A 9 7.78 -33.37 12.01
CA LEU A 9 7.90 -31.92 11.92
C LEU A 9 7.28 -31.45 10.61
N ASN A 10 6.16 -30.75 10.70
CA ASN A 10 5.56 -30.11 9.54
C ASN A 10 6.29 -28.78 9.28
N ARG A 11 6.04 -28.17 8.10
CA ARG A 11 6.60 -26.86 7.73
C ARG A 11 6.41 -25.74 8.77
N TRP A 12 5.41 -25.86 9.65
CA TRP A 12 5.17 -24.88 10.72
C TRP A 12 6.08 -25.09 11.92
N HIS A 13 6.47 -26.33 12.23
CA HIS A 13 7.50 -26.60 13.25
C HIS A 13 8.86 -26.08 12.78
N LEU A 14 9.16 -26.19 11.48
CA LEU A 14 10.37 -25.57 10.92
C LEU A 14 10.33 -24.04 11.07
N LEU A 15 9.19 -23.41 10.74
CA LEU A 15 9.03 -21.97 10.89
C LEU A 15 9.17 -21.53 12.36
N LEU A 16 8.52 -22.25 13.28
CA LEU A 16 8.66 -22.00 14.72
C LEU A 16 10.09 -22.21 15.19
N ALA A 17 10.77 -23.26 14.72
CA ALA A 17 12.16 -23.52 15.08
C ALA A 17 13.07 -22.36 14.64
N LEU A 18 12.87 -21.84 13.43
CA LEU A 18 13.60 -20.68 12.93
C LEU A 18 13.29 -19.42 13.75
N LEU A 19 12.03 -19.18 14.14
CA LEU A 19 11.65 -18.02 14.96
C LEU A 19 12.22 -18.10 16.38
N ILE A 20 12.12 -19.28 17.01
CA ILE A 20 12.68 -19.54 18.33
C ILE A 20 14.20 -19.38 18.27
N ALA A 21 14.87 -19.99 17.28
CA ALA A 21 16.30 -19.86 17.10
C ALA A 21 16.72 -18.40 16.85
N TYR A 22 15.96 -17.66 16.05
CA TYR A 22 16.22 -16.25 15.82
C TYR A 22 16.18 -15.43 17.12
N GLY A 23 15.11 -15.59 17.90
CA GLY A 23 14.94 -14.88 19.17
C GLY A 23 16.02 -15.24 20.20
N SER A 24 16.38 -16.53 20.31
CA SER A 24 17.39 -17.00 21.25
C SER A 24 18.83 -16.60 20.87
N LEU A 25 19.13 -16.48 19.57
CA LEU A 25 20.48 -16.19 19.08
C LEU A 25 20.73 -14.72 18.75
N TYR A 26 19.70 -13.86 18.83
CA TYR A 26 19.84 -12.42 18.66
C TYR A 26 20.71 -11.81 19.80
N PRO A 27 21.68 -10.93 19.50
CA PRO A 27 21.90 -10.18 18.25
C PRO A 27 22.87 -10.80 17.22
N PHE A 28 23.24 -12.08 17.37
CA PHE A 28 24.17 -12.83 16.51
C PHE A 28 25.64 -12.39 16.60
N ASP A 29 26.06 -11.84 17.74
CA ASP A 29 27.44 -11.43 18.05
C ASP A 29 28.30 -12.59 18.53
N PHE A 30 28.42 -13.64 17.71
CA PHE A 30 29.11 -14.86 18.11
C PHE A 30 30.62 -14.64 18.31
N THR A 31 31.12 -14.94 19.51
CA THR A 31 32.53 -15.09 19.83
C THR A 31 32.75 -16.47 20.45
N PRO A 32 33.27 -17.45 19.69
CA PRO A 32 33.51 -18.79 20.20
C PRO A 32 34.41 -18.77 21.45
N PRO A 33 34.14 -19.58 22.47
CA PRO A 33 35.02 -19.68 23.64
C PRO A 33 36.35 -20.34 23.27
N ASP A 34 37.41 -20.00 24.01
CA ASP A 34 38.75 -20.58 23.82
C ASP A 34 38.75 -22.11 24.01
N ALA A 35 37.88 -22.62 24.89
CA ALA A 35 37.67 -24.05 25.09
C ALA A 35 36.19 -24.37 25.38
N TRP A 36 35.58 -25.22 24.55
CA TRP A 36 34.17 -25.60 24.70
C TRP A 36 33.87 -26.54 25.86
N LEU A 37 34.80 -27.44 26.21
CA LEU A 37 34.60 -28.46 27.24
C LEU A 37 34.37 -27.85 28.65
N PRO A 38 35.20 -26.90 29.12
CA PRO A 38 34.96 -26.22 30.40
C PRO A 38 33.64 -25.45 30.44
N GLU A 39 33.29 -24.74 29.37
CA GLU A 39 32.04 -23.97 29.30
C GLU A 39 30.80 -24.87 29.32
N LEU A 40 30.83 -26.01 28.61
CA LEU A 40 29.77 -27.00 28.67
C LEU A 40 29.64 -27.62 30.07
N ALA A 41 30.78 -27.88 30.73
CA ALA A 41 30.78 -28.36 32.11
C ALA A 41 30.21 -27.31 33.08
N HIS A 42 30.51 -26.03 32.87
CA HIS A 42 29.98 -24.92 33.66
C HIS A 42 28.45 -24.78 33.47
N LEU A 43 27.96 -24.85 32.23
CA LEU A 43 26.53 -24.88 31.93
C LEU A 43 25.82 -26.01 32.69
N LEU A 44 26.36 -27.24 32.63
CA LEU A 44 25.79 -28.40 33.31
C LEU A 44 25.91 -28.35 34.84
N ALA A 45 26.89 -27.60 35.36
CA ALA A 45 27.10 -27.42 36.79
C ALA A 45 26.22 -26.31 37.41
N ASP A 46 25.60 -25.44 36.60
CA ASP A 46 24.70 -24.40 37.13
C ASP A 46 23.41 -25.02 37.68
N THR A 47 23.26 -24.94 39.01
CA THR A 47 22.09 -25.47 39.73
C THR A 47 20.96 -24.45 39.90
N ARG A 48 21.13 -23.21 39.44
CA ARG A 48 20.11 -22.17 39.59
C ARG A 48 18.92 -22.52 38.70
N LEU A 49 17.77 -22.77 39.31
CA LEU A 49 16.51 -23.03 38.60
C LEU A 49 15.70 -21.76 38.33
N TRP A 50 15.96 -20.68 39.06
CA TRP A 50 15.18 -19.44 39.00
C TRP A 50 16.11 -18.24 38.77
N SER A 51 15.83 -17.49 37.71
CA SER A 51 16.50 -16.23 37.36
C SER A 51 15.60 -15.04 37.75
N SER A 52 14.56 -14.77 36.96
CA SER A 52 13.53 -13.77 37.22
C SER A 52 12.16 -14.29 36.76
N ARG A 53 11.07 -13.71 37.30
CA ARG A 53 9.71 -14.09 36.88
C ARG A 53 9.47 -13.87 35.38
N GLY A 54 10.03 -12.80 34.82
CA GLY A 54 9.89 -12.47 33.41
C GLY A 54 10.63 -13.46 32.50
N ASP A 55 11.83 -13.85 32.89
CA ASP A 55 12.67 -14.79 32.14
C ASP A 55 12.08 -16.22 32.14
N VAL A 56 11.64 -16.69 33.32
CA VAL A 56 10.92 -17.96 33.47
C VAL A 56 9.65 -17.99 32.60
N LEU A 57 8.84 -16.93 32.67
CA LEU A 57 7.63 -16.83 31.87
C LEU A 57 7.94 -16.76 30.37
N GLY A 58 9.00 -16.03 29.98
CA GLY A 58 9.48 -15.92 28.61
C GLY A 58 9.83 -17.28 28.01
N ASN A 59 10.64 -18.08 28.71
CA ASN A 59 11.02 -19.43 28.28
C ASN A 59 9.82 -20.39 28.18
N VAL A 60 8.91 -20.37 29.16
CA VAL A 60 7.67 -21.18 29.09
C VAL A 60 6.82 -20.78 27.89
N LEU A 61 6.60 -19.48 27.66
CA LEU A 61 5.76 -18.98 26.57
C LEU A 61 6.40 -19.18 25.19
N LEU A 62 7.74 -19.20 25.09
CA LEU A 62 8.47 -19.36 23.84
C LEU A 62 8.21 -20.72 23.18
N PHE A 63 8.14 -21.78 23.99
CA PHE A 63 7.92 -23.15 23.49
C PHE A 63 6.47 -23.62 23.58
N LEU A 64 5.57 -22.87 24.24
CA LEU A 64 4.14 -23.18 24.29
C LEU A 64 3.49 -23.37 22.90
N PRO A 65 3.78 -22.55 21.86
CA PRO A 65 3.19 -22.71 20.53
C PRO A 65 3.67 -23.95 19.77
N TRP A 66 4.84 -24.49 20.13
CA TRP A 66 5.42 -25.68 19.49
C TRP A 66 4.43 -26.85 19.51
N ALA A 67 3.76 -27.03 20.64
CA ALA A 67 2.76 -28.07 20.79
C ALA A 67 1.40 -27.73 20.16
N LEU A 68 1.00 -26.46 20.11
CA LEU A 68 -0.29 -26.00 19.57
C LEU A 68 -0.39 -26.12 18.04
N VAL A 69 0.73 -26.03 17.34
CA VAL A 69 0.81 -26.12 15.88
C VAL A 69 0.69 -27.57 15.37
N SER A 70 0.82 -28.55 16.27
CA SER A 70 0.41 -29.92 15.99
C SER A 70 -1.12 -30.00 15.92
N ARG A 71 -1.68 -30.83 15.02
CA ARG A 71 -3.14 -31.11 15.05
C ARG A 71 -3.50 -31.53 16.48
N PRO A 72 -4.68 -31.15 17.02
CA PRO A 72 -5.05 -31.52 18.38
C PRO A 72 -4.76 -33.01 18.59
N LEU A 73 -3.83 -33.31 19.49
CA LEU A 73 -3.26 -34.65 19.71
C LEU A 73 -4.28 -35.65 20.30
N ALA A 74 -5.57 -35.29 20.30
CA ALA A 74 -6.68 -36.18 20.58
C ALA A 74 -6.63 -37.35 19.60
N GLY A 75 -6.11 -38.49 20.06
CA GLY A 75 -5.95 -39.72 19.27
C GLY A 75 -4.58 -39.95 18.63
N ALA A 76 -3.56 -39.12 18.90
CA ALA A 76 -2.19 -39.35 18.42
C ALA A 76 -1.50 -40.50 19.21
N SER A 77 -0.64 -41.27 18.53
CA SER A 77 0.13 -42.34 19.19
C SER A 77 1.12 -41.77 20.22
N ALA A 78 1.42 -42.52 21.27
CA ALA A 78 2.42 -42.13 22.27
C ALA A 78 3.79 -41.79 21.63
N ARG A 79 4.19 -42.54 20.59
CA ARG A 79 5.43 -42.28 19.84
C ARG A 79 5.44 -40.89 19.19
N ALA A 80 4.32 -40.47 18.59
CA ALA A 80 4.18 -39.15 17.98
C ALA A 80 4.26 -38.00 19.02
N GLN A 81 3.65 -38.21 20.18
CA GLN A 81 3.67 -37.25 21.28
C GLN A 81 5.09 -37.07 21.83
N TRP A 82 5.83 -38.17 22.02
CA TRP A 82 7.22 -38.13 22.49
C TRP A 82 8.18 -37.56 21.44
N SER A 83 8.01 -37.87 20.15
CA SER A 83 8.87 -37.29 19.11
C SER A 83 8.76 -35.76 19.04
N LEU A 84 7.54 -35.22 19.24
CA LEU A 84 7.32 -33.78 19.25
C LEU A 84 7.99 -33.10 20.46
N LEU A 85 7.85 -33.68 21.66
CA LEU A 85 8.53 -33.21 22.86
C LEU A 85 10.05 -33.25 22.70
N LEU A 86 10.58 -34.38 22.24
CA LEU A 86 12.03 -34.57 22.09
C LEU A 86 12.63 -33.62 21.05
N SER A 87 11.93 -33.35 19.94
CA SER A 87 12.41 -32.38 18.95
C SER A 87 12.41 -30.94 19.47
N GLY A 88 11.38 -30.54 20.23
CA GLY A 88 11.36 -29.24 20.89
C GLY A 88 12.45 -29.11 21.95
N LEU A 89 12.65 -30.16 22.75
CA LEU A 89 13.70 -30.19 23.77
C LEU A 89 15.11 -30.19 23.16
N ALA A 90 15.31 -30.92 22.06
CA ALA A 90 16.57 -30.91 21.31
C ALA A 90 16.87 -29.51 20.74
N LEU A 91 15.86 -28.81 20.25
CA LEU A 91 16.01 -27.41 19.82
C LEU A 91 16.39 -26.52 21.02
N ALA A 92 15.68 -26.61 22.15
CA ALA A 92 15.97 -25.82 23.35
C ALA A 92 17.41 -26.05 23.84
N ALA A 93 17.84 -27.31 23.95
CA ALA A 93 19.20 -27.65 24.37
C ALA A 93 20.25 -27.19 23.36
N GLY A 94 19.99 -27.36 22.06
CA GLY A 94 20.89 -26.90 20.99
C GLY A 94 21.10 -25.38 21.02
N LEU A 95 20.04 -24.61 21.31
CA LEU A 95 20.13 -23.15 21.43
C LEU A 95 20.96 -22.71 22.63
N GLN A 96 20.83 -23.39 23.78
CA GLN A 96 21.63 -23.08 24.97
C GLN A 96 23.12 -23.39 24.76
N VAL A 97 23.44 -24.48 24.05
CA VAL A 97 24.83 -24.77 23.66
C VAL A 97 25.37 -23.69 22.70
N LEU A 98 24.57 -23.23 21.74
CA LEU A 98 24.97 -22.16 20.83
C LEU A 98 25.15 -20.82 21.54
N GLN A 99 24.37 -20.55 22.60
CA GLN A 99 24.47 -19.34 23.41
C GLN A 99 25.76 -19.23 24.22
N ILE A 100 26.50 -20.33 24.44
CA ILE A 100 27.86 -20.28 25.03
C ILE A 100 28.78 -19.38 24.19
N ALA A 101 28.58 -19.35 22.87
CA ALA A 101 29.36 -18.50 21.98
C ALA A 101 28.80 -17.07 21.84
N LEU A 102 27.83 -16.64 22.66
CA LEU A 102 27.23 -15.30 22.62
C LEU A 102 27.52 -14.55 23.92
N PRO A 103 28.46 -13.58 23.94
CA PRO A 103 28.79 -12.81 25.15
C PRO A 103 27.64 -12.01 25.73
N SER A 104 26.68 -11.65 24.88
CA SER A 104 25.50 -10.87 25.24
C SER A 104 24.40 -11.70 25.90
N ARG A 105 24.58 -13.03 26.03
CA ARG A 105 23.59 -13.97 26.55
C ARG A 105 24.20 -14.91 27.59
N ASP A 106 23.45 -15.16 28.66
CA ASP A 106 23.81 -16.16 29.66
C ASP A 106 23.17 -17.50 29.25
N ALA A 107 23.99 -18.50 28.93
CA ALA A 107 23.51 -19.86 28.71
C ALA A 107 23.19 -20.53 30.06
N ALA A 108 21.99 -21.10 30.19
CA ALA A 108 21.54 -21.69 31.45
C ALA A 108 20.71 -22.97 31.26
N VAL A 109 20.98 -23.99 32.08
CA VAL A 109 20.18 -25.22 32.11
C VAL A 109 18.75 -24.95 32.59
N SER A 110 18.54 -23.94 33.43
CA SER A 110 17.20 -23.49 33.84
C SER A 110 16.29 -23.22 32.66
N ASP A 111 16.82 -22.66 31.58
CA ASP A 111 16.03 -22.28 30.42
C ASP A 111 15.57 -23.51 29.66
N ILE A 112 16.41 -24.55 29.58
CA ILE A 112 16.01 -25.86 29.04
C ILE A 112 14.84 -26.43 29.85
N VAL A 113 14.91 -26.33 31.18
CA VAL A 113 13.84 -26.80 32.08
C VAL A 113 12.55 -26.01 31.86
N TRP A 114 12.60 -24.68 31.79
CA TRP A 114 11.40 -23.86 31.59
C TRP A 114 10.82 -23.98 30.18
N ASN A 115 11.66 -24.12 29.15
CA ASN A 115 11.24 -24.47 27.80
C ASN A 115 10.53 -25.83 27.76
N MET A 116 11.04 -26.83 28.50
CA MET A 116 10.39 -28.14 28.66
C MET A 116 9.02 -28.01 29.34
N VAL A 117 8.90 -27.18 30.38
CA VAL A 117 7.61 -26.89 31.01
C VAL A 117 6.63 -26.28 30.00
N GLY A 118 7.09 -25.33 29.17
CA GLY A 118 6.32 -24.77 28.06
C GLY A 118 5.82 -25.82 27.07
N LEU A 119 6.70 -26.75 26.66
CA LEU A 119 6.34 -27.88 25.80
C LEU A 119 5.25 -28.76 26.43
N LEU A 120 5.42 -29.14 27.69
CA LEU A 120 4.47 -29.99 28.42
C LEU A 120 3.11 -29.31 28.61
N LEU A 121 3.10 -28.03 29.02
CA LEU A 121 1.87 -27.25 29.18
C LEU A 121 1.15 -27.06 27.86
N GLY A 122 1.87 -26.72 26.79
CA GLY A 122 1.29 -26.57 25.45
C GLY A 122 0.63 -27.87 24.97
N GLN A 123 1.31 -29.00 25.18
CA GLN A 123 0.91 -30.30 24.66
C GLN A 123 -0.22 -30.97 25.44
N PHE A 124 -0.14 -30.97 26.78
CA PHE A 124 -1.03 -31.76 27.62
C PHE A 124 -2.11 -30.95 28.34
N ALA A 125 -1.94 -29.63 28.49
CA ALA A 125 -2.95 -28.78 29.12
C ALA A 125 -3.67 -27.91 28.08
N LEU A 126 -2.91 -27.09 27.34
CA LEU A 126 -3.48 -26.05 26.51
C LEU A 126 -4.13 -26.58 25.23
N ALA A 127 -3.45 -27.45 24.46
CA ALA A 127 -4.02 -28.00 23.23
C ALA A 127 -5.36 -28.75 23.47
N PRO A 128 -5.50 -29.61 24.50
CA PRO A 128 -6.80 -30.21 24.84
C PRO A 128 -7.84 -29.21 25.33
N TRP A 129 -7.44 -28.20 26.12
CA TRP A 129 -8.34 -27.18 26.65
C TRP A 129 -8.91 -26.29 25.55
N VAL A 130 -8.06 -25.81 24.62
CA VAL A 130 -8.49 -25.09 23.42
C VAL A 130 -9.45 -25.95 22.60
N GLY A 131 -9.16 -27.24 22.43
CA GLY A 131 -10.06 -28.18 21.74
C GLY A 131 -11.44 -28.35 22.39
N ARG A 132 -11.54 -28.19 23.72
CA ARG A 132 -12.81 -28.24 24.48
C ARG A 132 -13.54 -26.88 24.51
N MET A 133 -12.79 -25.79 24.44
CA MET A 133 -13.33 -24.43 24.50
C MET A 133 -13.91 -23.94 23.18
N VAL A 134 -13.64 -24.59 22.06
CA VAL A 134 -14.40 -24.39 20.81
C VAL A 134 -15.78 -25.00 21.01
N PRO A 135 -16.84 -24.20 21.24
CA PRO A 135 -18.13 -24.76 21.61
C PRO A 135 -18.72 -25.55 20.45
N ASN A 136 -19.51 -26.58 20.75
CA ASN A 136 -20.47 -27.19 19.81
C ASN A 136 -21.50 -26.17 19.24
N ALA A 137 -21.46 -24.91 19.70
CA ALA A 137 -22.25 -23.78 19.22
C ALA A 137 -21.57 -22.98 18.09
N VAL A 138 -20.33 -23.28 17.71
CA VAL A 138 -19.75 -22.74 16.45
C VAL A 138 -20.47 -23.43 15.30
N PRO A 139 -21.13 -22.69 14.38
CA PRO A 139 -21.81 -23.29 13.25
C PRO A 139 -20.85 -24.24 12.52
N PRO A 140 -21.29 -25.45 12.14
CA PRO A 140 -20.41 -26.42 11.50
C PRO A 140 -19.85 -25.83 10.20
N GLY A 141 -18.54 -25.63 10.14
CA GLY A 141 -17.88 -25.13 8.95
C GLY A 141 -16.52 -24.50 9.20
N ARG A 142 -15.55 -24.78 8.31
CA ARG A 142 -14.18 -24.25 8.41
C ARG A 142 -14.15 -22.72 8.32
N ASN A 143 -15.08 -22.11 7.59
CA ASN A 143 -15.19 -20.65 7.46
C ASN A 143 -15.63 -19.97 8.77
N ALA A 144 -16.63 -20.52 9.46
CA ALA A 144 -17.06 -20.00 10.77
C ALA A 144 -15.93 -20.15 11.81
N THR A 145 -15.21 -21.27 11.78
CA THR A 145 -14.04 -21.48 12.65
C THR A 145 -12.98 -20.39 12.44
N LEU A 146 -12.68 -20.06 11.18
CA LEU A 146 -11.71 -19.01 10.85
C LEU A 146 -12.21 -17.62 11.29
N ALA A 147 -13.49 -17.31 11.08
CA ALA A 147 -14.06 -16.03 11.51
C ALA A 147 -13.96 -15.83 13.03
N TRP A 148 -14.26 -16.87 13.81
CA TRP A 148 -14.14 -16.83 15.28
C TRP A 148 -12.68 -16.81 15.75
N ALA A 149 -11.77 -17.50 15.05
CA ALA A 149 -10.34 -17.37 15.32
C ALA A 149 -9.84 -15.93 15.11
N MET A 150 -10.32 -15.25 14.06
CA MET A 150 -10.02 -13.83 13.84
C MET A 150 -10.64 -12.93 14.92
N PHE A 151 -11.89 -13.21 15.32
CA PHE A 151 -12.53 -12.50 16.43
C PHE A 151 -11.72 -12.64 17.73
N GLY A 152 -11.24 -13.86 18.01
CA GLY A 152 -10.35 -14.14 19.14
C GLY A 152 -9.00 -13.44 19.03
N LEU A 153 -8.41 -13.38 17.82
CA LEU A 153 -7.17 -12.63 17.57
C LEU A 153 -7.35 -11.13 17.87
N TRP A 154 -8.47 -10.54 17.45
CA TRP A 154 -8.78 -9.16 17.80
C TRP A 154 -8.96 -8.98 19.30
N LEU A 155 -9.70 -9.87 19.97
CA LEU A 155 -9.92 -9.79 21.41
C LEU A 155 -8.59 -9.89 22.18
N ALA A 156 -7.73 -10.81 21.77
CA ALA A 156 -6.38 -10.96 22.31
C ALA A 156 -5.58 -9.66 22.10
N ASN A 157 -5.59 -9.09 20.90
CA ASN A 157 -4.89 -7.85 20.62
C ASN A 157 -5.39 -6.68 21.50
N GLN A 158 -6.70 -6.55 21.70
CA GLN A 158 -7.31 -5.47 22.49
C GLN A 158 -7.15 -5.61 24.02
N THR A 159 -6.77 -6.79 24.52
CA THR A 159 -6.69 -7.06 25.97
C THR A 159 -5.26 -7.27 26.47
N MET A 160 -4.26 -7.04 25.61
CA MET A 160 -2.84 -7.11 25.97
C MET A 160 -2.45 -5.89 26.84
N PRO A 161 -1.81 -6.05 28.03
CA PRO A 161 -0.82 -7.08 28.38
C PRO A 161 -1.36 -8.31 29.12
N TYR A 162 -2.68 -8.47 29.26
CA TYR A 162 -3.31 -9.54 30.05
C TYR A 162 -2.94 -9.54 31.55
N VAL A 163 -2.46 -8.40 32.07
CA VAL A 163 -2.16 -8.19 33.49
C VAL A 163 -3.28 -7.37 34.13
N PRO A 164 -4.31 -8.01 34.71
CA PRO A 164 -5.36 -7.30 35.41
C PRO A 164 -4.84 -6.72 36.72
N SER A 165 -5.32 -5.53 37.06
CA SER A 165 -5.11 -4.88 38.33
C SER A 165 -6.45 -4.48 38.92
N LEU A 166 -6.73 -4.95 40.13
CA LEU A 166 -7.91 -4.56 40.91
C LEU A 166 -7.58 -3.43 41.90
N ASP A 167 -6.44 -2.75 41.72
CA ASP A 167 -6.08 -1.60 42.54
C ASP A 167 -7.05 -0.44 42.29
N ALA A 168 -7.78 -0.05 43.33
CA ALA A 168 -8.72 1.06 43.30
C ALA A 168 -8.04 2.38 42.88
N ALA A 169 -6.77 2.57 43.19
CA ALA A 169 -6.01 3.74 42.76
C ALA A 169 -5.81 3.74 41.23
N GLN A 170 -5.40 2.61 40.65
CA GLN A 170 -5.23 2.46 39.21
C GLN A 170 -6.56 2.59 38.46
N LEU A 171 -7.64 1.98 38.97
CA LEU A 171 -8.97 2.14 38.38
C LEU A 171 -9.41 3.61 38.38
N ARG A 172 -9.14 4.34 39.47
CA ARG A 172 -9.42 5.79 39.54
C ARG A 172 -8.61 6.59 38.53
N ILE A 173 -7.35 6.22 38.28
CA ILE A 173 -6.50 6.85 37.26
C ILE A 173 -7.03 6.57 35.86
N ALA A 174 -7.35 5.30 35.55
CA ALA A 174 -7.92 4.90 34.27
C ALA A 174 -9.25 5.60 33.98
N LEU A 175 -10.13 5.72 34.98
CA LEU A 175 -11.41 6.40 34.83
C LEU A 175 -11.24 7.92 34.63
N LYS A 176 -10.27 8.55 35.31
CA LYS A 176 -9.93 9.96 35.07
C LYS A 176 -9.40 10.17 33.65
N ALA A 177 -8.52 9.29 33.16
CA ALA A 177 -8.02 9.36 31.79
C ALA A 177 -9.14 9.15 30.76
N PHE A 178 -10.07 8.24 31.04
CA PHE A 178 -11.23 7.97 30.20
C PHE A 178 -12.14 9.19 30.01
N LEU A 179 -12.35 9.97 31.07
CA LEU A 179 -13.17 11.19 31.06
C LEU A 179 -12.37 12.48 30.77
N ALA A 180 -11.06 12.38 30.58
CA ALA A 180 -10.23 13.56 30.35
C ALA A 180 -10.66 14.25 29.03
N PRO A 181 -10.65 15.59 28.97
CA PRO A 181 -10.99 16.36 27.77
C PRO A 181 -9.86 16.33 26.71
N ALA A 182 -8.99 15.32 26.73
CA ALA A 182 -7.88 15.18 25.80
C ALA A 182 -8.36 14.53 24.50
N TRP A 183 -7.93 15.09 23.37
CA TRP A 183 -8.24 14.52 22.06
C TRP A 183 -7.25 13.39 21.75
N PRO A 184 -7.71 12.15 21.53
CA PRO A 184 -6.83 11.06 21.11
C PRO A 184 -6.38 11.27 19.66
N SER A 185 -5.38 10.50 19.25
CA SER A 185 -4.90 10.55 17.86
C SER A 185 -5.99 10.15 16.88
N THR A 186 -6.03 10.81 15.72
CA THR A 186 -6.97 10.48 14.62
C THR A 186 -6.82 9.02 14.18
N ALA A 187 -5.60 8.49 14.22
CA ALA A 187 -5.32 7.08 13.98
C ALA A 187 -6.13 6.18 14.91
N LEU A 188 -6.09 6.41 16.23
CA LEU A 188 -6.81 5.59 17.22
C LEU A 188 -8.31 5.57 16.96
N LEU A 189 -8.91 6.72 16.64
CA LEU A 189 -10.34 6.82 16.33
C LEU A 189 -10.73 6.04 15.07
N LEU A 190 -9.92 6.14 14.01
CA LEU A 190 -10.14 5.39 12.77
C LEU A 190 -9.97 3.89 12.98
N GLN A 191 -9.00 3.47 13.79
CA GLN A 191 -8.80 2.05 14.14
C GLN A 191 -9.98 1.49 14.91
N ALA A 192 -10.49 2.20 15.92
CA ALA A 192 -11.66 1.79 16.69
C ALA A 192 -12.89 1.63 15.79
N PHE A 193 -13.13 2.61 14.89
CA PHE A 193 -14.21 2.55 13.91
C PHE A 193 -14.05 1.35 12.96
N ALA A 194 -12.86 1.17 12.37
CA ALA A 194 -12.58 0.10 11.43
C ALA A 194 -12.75 -1.30 12.06
N ASN A 195 -12.21 -1.48 13.27
CA ASN A 195 -12.28 -2.75 14.00
C ASN A 195 -13.72 -3.20 14.24
N VAL A 196 -14.60 -2.30 14.69
CA VAL A 196 -16.02 -2.64 14.90
C VAL A 196 -16.70 -3.04 13.59
N LEU A 197 -16.37 -2.40 12.46
CA LEU A 197 -16.91 -2.79 11.15
C LEU A 197 -16.42 -4.18 10.72
N VAL A 198 -15.16 -4.52 10.97
CA VAL A 198 -14.60 -5.85 10.70
C VAL A 198 -15.31 -6.91 11.54
N LEU A 199 -15.48 -6.67 12.85
CA LEU A 199 -16.21 -7.60 13.74
C LEU A 199 -17.68 -7.76 13.32
N GLY A 200 -18.32 -6.66 12.92
CA GLY A 200 -19.67 -6.70 12.35
C GLY A 200 -19.75 -7.57 11.11
N HIS A 201 -18.77 -7.46 10.22
CA HIS A 201 -18.71 -8.29 9.02
C HIS A 201 -18.44 -9.78 9.34
N LEU A 202 -17.54 -10.08 10.29
CA LEU A 202 -17.24 -11.45 10.76
C LEU A 202 -18.48 -12.13 11.35
N THR A 203 -19.24 -11.41 12.17
CA THR A 203 -20.40 -11.96 12.90
C THR A 203 -21.66 -12.07 12.04
N LEU A 204 -21.94 -11.09 11.19
CA LEU A 204 -23.12 -11.09 10.29
C LEU A 204 -23.10 -12.22 9.26
N GLY A 205 -21.93 -12.81 8.97
CA GLY A 205 -21.81 -13.97 8.09
C GLY A 205 -22.22 -15.31 8.72
N HIS A 206 -22.37 -15.36 10.04
CA HIS A 206 -22.50 -16.61 10.80
C HIS A 206 -23.60 -16.61 11.88
N LEU A 207 -24.08 -15.43 12.28
CA LEU A 207 -25.12 -15.26 13.29
C LEU A 207 -26.36 -14.58 12.72
N SER A 208 -27.49 -14.68 13.44
CA SER A 208 -28.64 -13.83 13.17
C SER A 208 -28.24 -12.36 13.31
N ARG A 209 -28.92 -11.46 12.59
CA ARG A 209 -28.59 -10.03 12.63
C ARG A 209 -28.62 -9.46 14.06
N ARG A 210 -29.61 -9.86 14.86
CA ARG A 210 -29.73 -9.42 16.25
C ARG A 210 -28.53 -9.90 17.06
N ASP A 211 -28.19 -11.19 16.95
CA ASP A 211 -27.11 -11.79 17.73
C ASP A 211 -25.75 -11.25 17.32
N ALA A 212 -25.54 -11.01 16.02
CA ALA A 212 -24.33 -10.35 15.52
C ALA A 212 -24.14 -8.95 16.12
N LEU A 213 -25.18 -8.12 16.08
CA LEU A 213 -25.14 -6.77 16.66
C LEU A 213 -24.89 -6.79 18.16
N MET A 214 -25.54 -7.71 18.90
CA MET A 214 -25.36 -7.84 20.34
C MET A 214 -23.98 -8.40 20.68
N THR A 215 -23.45 -9.32 19.88
CA THR A 215 -22.09 -9.85 20.04
C THR A 215 -21.05 -8.75 19.86
N VAL A 216 -21.18 -7.93 18.82
CA VAL A 216 -20.27 -6.81 18.58
C VAL A 216 -20.38 -5.75 19.67
N LEU A 217 -21.60 -5.45 20.14
CA LEU A 217 -21.81 -4.52 21.25
C LEU A 217 -21.20 -5.04 22.56
N ALA A 218 -21.43 -6.31 22.87
CA ALA A 218 -20.85 -6.98 24.05
C ALA A 218 -19.32 -7.00 23.97
N ALA A 219 -18.75 -7.23 22.79
CA ALA A 219 -17.31 -7.17 22.59
C ALA A 219 -16.75 -5.76 22.76
N LEU A 220 -17.40 -4.74 22.20
CA LEU A 220 -17.00 -3.34 22.34
C LEU A 220 -17.01 -2.89 23.82
N LEU A 221 -18.11 -3.18 24.54
CA LEU A 221 -18.24 -2.81 25.95
C LEU A 221 -17.33 -3.67 26.84
N GLY A 222 -17.22 -4.96 26.53
CA GLY A 222 -16.39 -5.91 27.26
C GLY A 222 -14.90 -5.59 27.16
N THR A 223 -14.39 -5.23 25.98
CA THR A 223 -12.99 -4.82 25.82
C THR A 223 -12.71 -3.48 26.46
N ALA A 224 -13.63 -2.51 26.38
CA ALA A 224 -13.49 -1.24 27.07
C ALA A 224 -13.43 -1.44 28.60
N ALA A 225 -14.34 -2.25 29.16
CA ALA A 225 -14.35 -2.58 30.59
C ALA A 225 -13.09 -3.36 31.01
N ALA A 226 -12.66 -4.33 30.21
CA ALA A 226 -11.43 -5.08 30.47
C ALA A 226 -10.21 -4.16 30.47
N ARG A 227 -10.08 -3.26 29.48
CA ARG A 227 -8.96 -2.31 29.39
C ARG A 227 -8.90 -1.32 30.55
N LEU A 228 -10.03 -0.96 31.17
CA LEU A 228 -10.05 -0.16 32.40
C LEU A 228 -9.46 -0.91 33.61
N LEU A 229 -9.44 -2.24 33.58
CA LEU A 229 -8.85 -3.10 34.62
C LEU A 229 -7.41 -3.51 34.29
N LEU A 230 -6.90 -3.19 33.10
CA LEU A 230 -5.55 -3.57 32.67
C LEU A 230 -4.56 -2.43 32.94
N VAL A 231 -3.38 -2.79 33.44
CA VAL A 231 -2.30 -1.84 33.71
C VAL A 231 -1.81 -1.20 32.39
N ASP A 232 -1.53 0.11 32.43
CA ASP A 232 -0.95 0.90 31.33
C ASP A 232 -1.69 0.74 29.99
N HIS A 233 -3.02 0.70 30.06
CA HIS A 233 -3.88 0.64 28.89
C HIS A 233 -4.87 1.80 28.86
N PRO A 234 -4.45 3.02 28.44
CA PRO A 234 -5.36 4.15 28.35
C PRO A 234 -6.52 3.83 27.40
N VAL A 235 -7.74 4.16 27.84
CA VAL A 235 -8.97 4.11 27.05
C VAL A 235 -9.55 5.51 27.06
N HIS A 236 -9.90 6.04 25.90
CA HIS A 236 -10.55 7.34 25.79
C HIS A 236 -12.03 7.16 25.43
N TRP A 237 -12.92 7.96 25.99
CA TRP A 237 -14.35 7.87 25.67
C TRP A 237 -14.65 8.11 24.17
N LEU A 238 -13.82 8.92 23.48
CA LEU A 238 -13.93 9.15 22.04
C LEU A 238 -13.63 7.89 21.21
N GLU A 239 -12.80 6.98 21.71
CA GLU A 239 -12.56 5.66 21.09
C GLU A 239 -13.85 4.82 21.12
N LEU A 240 -14.53 4.81 22.28
CA LEU A 240 -15.83 4.15 22.44
C LEU A 240 -16.90 4.79 21.56
N ALA A 241 -16.90 6.13 21.44
CA ALA A 241 -17.82 6.85 20.56
C ALA A 241 -17.60 6.52 19.07
N ALA A 242 -16.34 6.39 18.63
CA ALA A 242 -16.02 5.94 17.28
C ALA A 242 -16.48 4.49 17.03
N GLY A 243 -16.29 3.60 18.01
CA GLY A 243 -16.83 2.24 17.98
C GLY A 243 -18.37 2.21 17.93
N ALA A 244 -19.04 3.07 18.70
CA ALA A 244 -20.50 3.20 18.68
C ALA A 244 -21.01 3.72 17.33
N ALA A 245 -20.32 4.70 16.71
CA ALA A 245 -20.65 5.17 15.36
C ALA A 245 -20.50 4.07 14.30
N ALA A 246 -19.48 3.22 14.41
CA ALA A 246 -19.34 2.04 13.56
C ALA A 246 -20.47 1.03 13.81
N TRP A 247 -20.84 0.78 15.06
CA TRP A 247 -21.96 -0.10 15.40
C TRP A 247 -23.30 0.41 14.84
N VAL A 248 -23.57 1.72 14.93
CA VAL A 248 -24.71 2.36 14.26
C VAL A 248 -24.65 2.18 12.74
N SER A 249 -23.47 2.26 12.15
CA SER A 249 -23.30 1.99 10.70
C SER A 249 -23.71 0.56 10.33
N LEU A 250 -23.48 -0.43 11.21
CA LEU A 250 -23.97 -1.81 11.02
C LEU A 250 -25.51 -1.88 11.02
N LEU A 251 -26.19 -1.07 11.83
CA LEU A 251 -27.65 -0.95 11.82
C LEU A 251 -28.18 -0.38 10.50
N CYS A 252 -27.49 0.61 9.95
CA CYS A 252 -27.88 1.32 8.72
C CYS A 252 -27.62 0.50 7.45
N LEU A 253 -26.46 -0.14 7.34
CA LEU A 253 -26.03 -0.80 6.11
C LEU A 253 -26.68 -2.17 5.89
N ARG A 254 -27.12 -2.83 6.98
CA ARG A 254 -27.92 -4.08 7.03
C ARG A 254 -27.34 -5.33 6.36
N SER A 255 -26.37 -5.22 5.45
CA SER A 255 -25.78 -6.35 4.72
C SER A 255 -24.26 -6.41 4.85
N ALA A 256 -23.74 -7.63 5.05
CA ALA A 256 -22.31 -7.90 5.14
C ALA A 256 -21.55 -7.44 3.88
N GLU A 257 -22.18 -7.54 2.70
CA GLU A 257 -21.63 -7.09 1.41
C GLU A 257 -21.41 -5.58 1.33
N ARG A 258 -22.25 -4.76 1.99
CA ARG A 258 -22.10 -3.30 2.05
C ARG A 258 -21.12 -2.86 3.13
N ILE A 259 -20.95 -3.67 4.17
CA ILE A 259 -20.03 -3.39 5.28
C ILE A 259 -18.59 -3.67 4.86
N ALA A 260 -18.34 -4.79 4.17
CA ALA A 260 -17.00 -5.18 3.72
C ALA A 260 -16.19 -4.06 3.03
N PRO A 261 -16.75 -3.34 2.02
CA PRO A 261 -16.08 -2.23 1.37
C PRO A 261 -15.74 -1.07 2.32
N LEU A 262 -16.68 -0.68 3.19
CA LEU A 262 -16.46 0.41 4.16
C LEU A 262 -15.43 0.02 5.22
N ALA A 263 -15.51 -1.22 5.72
CA ALA A 263 -14.56 -1.76 6.69
C ALA A 263 -13.15 -1.77 6.12
N LEU A 264 -12.98 -2.22 4.86
CA LEU A 264 -11.68 -2.27 4.20
C LEU A 264 -11.11 -0.87 3.99
N ALA A 265 -11.97 0.08 3.59
CA ALA A 265 -11.60 1.49 3.45
C ALA A 265 -11.07 2.06 4.77
N ALA A 266 -11.88 1.95 5.82
CA ALA A 266 -11.56 2.47 7.14
C ALA A 266 -10.28 1.84 7.70
N LEU A 267 -10.09 0.53 7.52
CA LEU A 267 -8.94 -0.21 8.01
C LEU A 267 -7.63 0.23 7.33
N LEU A 268 -7.63 0.35 6.00
CA LEU A 268 -6.46 0.81 5.25
C LEU A 268 -6.13 2.27 5.57
N THR A 269 -7.13 3.13 5.71
CA THR A 269 -6.93 4.52 6.13
C THR A 269 -6.37 4.59 7.55
N ALA A 270 -6.93 3.83 8.49
CA ALA A 270 -6.47 3.78 9.86
C ALA A 270 -5.01 3.34 9.97
N MET A 271 -4.64 2.27 9.26
CA MET A 271 -3.27 1.76 9.21
C MET A 271 -2.29 2.79 8.61
N THR A 272 -2.69 3.47 7.53
CA THR A 272 -1.88 4.50 6.87
C THR A 272 -1.67 5.72 7.78
N VAL A 273 -2.75 6.24 8.38
CA VAL A 273 -2.68 7.39 9.29
C VAL A 273 -1.86 7.02 10.54
N ALA A 274 -1.99 5.80 11.05
CA ALA A 274 -1.21 5.33 12.18
C ALA A 274 0.29 5.29 11.86
N ALA A 275 0.68 4.72 10.71
CA ALA A 275 2.08 4.63 10.30
C ALA A 275 2.74 5.99 10.06
N LEU A 276 1.97 6.99 9.62
CA LEU A 276 2.47 8.34 9.34
C LEU A 276 2.38 9.31 10.53
N ALA A 277 1.56 8.99 11.55
CA ALA A 277 1.52 9.79 12.77
C ALA A 277 2.87 9.71 13.54
N PRO A 278 3.34 10.82 14.15
CA PRO A 278 2.64 12.09 14.37
C PRO A 278 2.69 13.10 13.21
N PHE A 279 3.21 12.73 12.04
CA PHE A 279 3.47 13.64 10.90
C PHE A 279 4.54 14.70 11.18
N ASP A 280 5.43 14.45 12.14
CA ASP A 280 6.60 15.28 12.42
C ASP A 280 7.73 14.91 11.47
N TRP A 281 7.79 15.58 10.32
CA TRP A 281 8.76 15.31 9.27
C TRP A 281 10.15 15.88 9.61
N ARG A 282 11.19 15.11 9.30
CA ARG A 282 12.61 15.53 9.40
C ARG A 282 13.19 15.78 8.01
N ALA A 283 14.10 16.75 7.94
CA ALA A 283 14.76 17.13 6.68
C ALA A 283 15.65 16.04 6.08
N HIS A 284 16.20 15.15 6.92
CA HIS A 284 17.11 14.09 6.49
C HIS A 284 16.57 12.72 6.86
N ALA A 285 16.69 11.76 5.94
CA ALA A 285 16.30 10.38 6.16
C ALA A 285 17.12 9.73 7.29
N ALA A 286 16.44 9.00 8.17
CA ALA A 286 17.06 8.09 9.13
C ALA A 286 17.68 6.87 8.41
N ALA A 287 18.38 6.02 9.17
CA ALA A 287 18.78 4.71 8.68
C ALA A 287 17.57 3.75 8.62
N PHE A 288 17.55 2.87 7.63
CA PHE A 288 16.59 1.77 7.53
C PHE A 288 17.17 0.53 8.20
N ASN A 289 16.43 -0.08 9.14
CA ASN A 289 16.85 -1.29 9.83
C ASN A 289 16.54 -2.53 8.98
N TRP A 290 17.58 -3.06 8.34
CA TRP A 290 17.49 -4.27 7.52
C TRP A 290 17.49 -5.56 8.34
N GLN A 291 17.94 -5.51 9.59
CA GLN A 291 17.94 -6.66 10.48
C GLN A 291 16.53 -6.85 11.07
N PRO A 292 15.86 -7.99 10.83
CA PRO A 292 14.53 -8.24 11.39
C PRO A 292 14.52 -8.12 12.92
N PHE A 293 13.43 -7.63 13.46
CA PHE A 293 13.17 -7.39 14.88
C PHE A 293 14.19 -6.50 15.60
N ALA A 294 15.12 -5.83 14.91
CA ALA A 294 16.16 -5.04 15.56
C ALA A 294 15.58 -3.86 16.37
N ALA A 295 14.62 -3.13 15.80
CA ALA A 295 13.89 -2.09 16.52
C ALA A 295 12.90 -2.65 17.56
N TYR A 296 12.47 -3.90 17.39
CA TYR A 296 11.40 -4.52 18.19
C TYR A 296 11.91 -5.23 19.45
N LEU A 297 13.17 -5.68 19.47
CA LEU A 297 13.81 -6.37 20.60
C LEU A 297 14.46 -5.41 21.61
N HIS A 298 14.47 -4.11 21.32
CA HIS A 298 15.01 -3.07 22.19
C HIS A 298 13.91 -2.11 22.67
N GLY A 299 14.14 -1.46 23.82
CA GLY A 299 13.22 -0.45 24.36
C GLY A 299 11.93 -1.05 24.92
N ASN A 300 10.78 -0.48 24.55
CA ASN A 300 9.48 -0.90 25.08
C ASN A 300 8.96 -2.16 24.36
N MET A 301 9.43 -3.33 24.80
CA MET A 301 9.02 -4.63 24.23
C MET A 301 7.50 -4.85 24.21
N LEU A 302 6.77 -4.37 25.23
CA LEU A 302 5.31 -4.52 25.26
C LEU A 302 4.64 -3.71 24.14
N GLY A 303 5.09 -2.48 23.90
CA GLY A 303 4.64 -1.65 22.79
C GLY A 303 4.96 -2.29 21.43
N ASN A 304 6.18 -2.78 21.27
CA ASN A 304 6.64 -3.44 20.05
C ASN A 304 5.84 -4.71 19.73
N LEU A 305 5.52 -5.52 20.75
CA LEU A 305 4.68 -6.70 20.59
C LEU A 305 3.23 -6.34 20.22
N ARG A 306 2.67 -5.25 20.77
CA ARG A 306 1.35 -4.74 20.33
C ARG A 306 1.38 -4.35 18.85
N GLU A 307 2.41 -3.65 18.40
CA GLU A 307 2.55 -3.24 17.00
C GLU A 307 2.67 -4.44 16.03
N LEU A 308 3.36 -5.52 16.45
CA LEU A 308 3.40 -6.78 15.70
C LEU A 308 2.02 -7.44 15.60
N LEU A 309 1.29 -7.52 16.71
CA LEU A 309 -0.06 -8.09 16.73
C LEU A 309 -1.04 -7.26 15.89
N ASP A 310 -0.96 -5.94 15.96
CA ASP A 310 -1.70 -5.02 15.09
C ASP A 310 -1.40 -5.30 13.63
N THR A 311 -0.13 -5.44 13.25
CA THR A 311 0.29 -5.76 11.88
C THR A 311 -0.33 -7.09 11.39
N VAL A 312 -0.30 -8.13 12.23
CA VAL A 312 -0.93 -9.43 11.92
C VAL A 312 -2.44 -9.30 11.78
N TRP A 313 -3.09 -8.59 12.71
CA TRP A 313 -4.53 -8.33 12.70
C TRP A 313 -4.95 -7.59 11.42
N TYR A 314 -4.27 -6.50 11.08
CA TYR A 314 -4.56 -5.72 9.87
C TYR A 314 -4.42 -6.58 8.61
N ALA A 315 -3.33 -7.34 8.50
CA ALA A 315 -3.12 -8.22 7.36
C ALA A 315 -4.20 -9.31 7.23
N ALA A 316 -4.58 -9.94 8.34
CA ALA A 316 -5.63 -10.94 8.36
C ALA A 316 -7.00 -10.34 7.99
N ALA A 317 -7.37 -9.20 8.58
CA ALA A 317 -8.63 -8.51 8.34
C ALA A 317 -8.76 -7.99 6.90
N VAL A 318 -7.70 -7.40 6.33
CA VAL A 318 -7.68 -6.96 4.92
C VAL A 318 -7.93 -8.14 3.98
N LEU A 319 -7.27 -9.27 4.19
CA LEU A 319 -7.45 -10.45 3.33
C LEU A 319 -8.80 -11.13 3.51
N TRP A 320 -9.36 -11.14 4.72
CA TRP A 320 -10.72 -11.61 4.95
C TRP A 320 -11.75 -10.77 4.18
N LEU A 321 -11.68 -9.45 4.30
CA LEU A 321 -12.59 -8.54 3.60
C LEU A 321 -12.42 -8.65 2.07
N ALA A 322 -11.18 -8.78 1.59
CA ALA A 322 -10.88 -9.03 0.20
C ALA A 322 -11.49 -10.36 -0.30
N HIS A 323 -11.43 -11.42 0.53
CA HIS A 323 -12.06 -12.70 0.23
C HIS A 323 -13.58 -12.56 0.10
N ALA A 324 -14.23 -11.87 1.06
CA ALA A 324 -15.66 -11.62 1.03
C ALA A 324 -16.10 -10.81 -0.20
N MET A 325 -15.22 -9.94 -0.72
CA MET A 325 -15.44 -9.17 -1.94
C MET A 325 -15.06 -9.92 -3.24
N ASN A 326 -14.75 -11.21 -3.16
CA ASN A 326 -14.27 -12.03 -4.28
C ASN A 326 -13.02 -11.45 -5.00
N ALA A 327 -12.17 -10.75 -4.26
CA ALA A 327 -10.92 -10.21 -4.78
C ALA A 327 -9.85 -11.31 -4.89
N ARG A 328 -8.89 -11.11 -5.79
CA ARG A 328 -7.74 -12.02 -5.93
C ARG A 328 -6.79 -11.84 -4.74
N LEU A 329 -6.86 -12.76 -3.77
CA LEU A 329 -6.10 -12.67 -2.51
C LEU A 329 -4.59 -12.47 -2.70
N ALA A 330 -3.99 -13.12 -3.69
CA ALA A 330 -2.56 -12.94 -3.99
C ALA A 330 -2.25 -11.50 -4.44
N GLY A 331 -3.14 -10.85 -5.20
CA GLY A 331 -2.97 -9.47 -5.62
C GLY A 331 -3.14 -8.48 -4.47
N VAL A 332 -4.14 -8.71 -3.62
CA VAL A 332 -4.36 -7.88 -2.41
C VAL A 332 -3.22 -8.07 -1.41
N GLY A 333 -2.75 -9.30 -1.21
CA GLY A 333 -1.61 -9.59 -0.34
C GLY A 333 -0.32 -8.94 -0.85
N ALA A 334 -0.03 -9.02 -2.15
CA ALA A 334 1.12 -8.34 -2.75
C ALA A 334 1.02 -6.81 -2.62
N PHE A 335 -0.16 -6.25 -2.86
CA PHE A 335 -0.42 -4.82 -2.62
C PHE A 335 -0.15 -4.45 -1.16
N LEU A 336 -0.65 -5.23 -0.19
CA LEU A 336 -0.50 -4.92 1.22
C LEU A 336 0.97 -4.95 1.66
N VAL A 337 1.75 -5.94 1.21
CA VAL A 337 3.19 -6.02 1.50
C VAL A 337 3.93 -4.82 0.89
N ALA A 338 3.65 -4.49 -0.36
CA ALA A 338 4.25 -3.33 -1.01
C ALA A 338 3.83 -2.00 -0.35
N TRP A 339 2.59 -1.93 0.14
CA TRP A 339 2.06 -0.77 0.86
C TRP A 339 2.75 -0.57 2.21
N VAL A 340 2.89 -1.64 3.01
CA VAL A 340 3.63 -1.57 4.28
C VAL A 340 5.10 -1.22 4.03
N LEU A 341 5.73 -1.78 3.00
CA LEU A 341 7.10 -1.39 2.62
C LEU A 341 7.20 0.10 2.27
N ALA A 342 6.24 0.64 1.51
CA ALA A 342 6.20 2.06 1.19
C ALA A 342 6.01 2.94 2.45
N LEU A 343 5.17 2.50 3.39
CA LEU A 343 5.00 3.18 4.68
C LEU A 343 6.30 3.17 5.51
N GLU A 344 6.97 2.02 5.61
CA GLU A 344 8.26 1.91 6.31
C GLU A 344 9.33 2.82 5.67
N PHE A 345 9.42 2.85 4.34
CA PHE A 345 10.30 3.82 3.68
C PHE A 345 9.92 5.26 4.02
N THR A 346 8.63 5.60 4.01
CA THR A 346 8.16 6.96 4.34
C THR A 346 8.53 7.34 5.79
N GLN A 347 8.53 6.38 6.72
CA GLN A 347 8.90 6.60 8.11
C GLN A 347 10.37 7.00 8.32
N LEU A 348 11.26 6.79 7.33
CA LEU A 348 12.64 7.30 7.39
C LEU A 348 12.69 8.82 7.60
N TRP A 349 11.65 9.53 7.17
CA TRP A 349 11.53 10.98 7.29
C TRP A 349 10.61 11.43 8.43
N ILE A 350 10.23 10.57 9.38
CA ILE A 350 9.35 10.96 10.50
C ILE A 350 10.12 10.85 11.80
N ALA A 351 10.37 11.96 12.50
CA ALA A 351 11.33 12.07 13.62
C ALA A 351 11.12 11.02 14.73
N GLN A 352 9.85 10.71 15.04
CA GLN A 352 9.44 9.78 16.11
C GLN A 352 9.21 8.34 15.63
N ARG A 353 9.62 7.99 14.41
CA ARG A 353 9.49 6.65 13.83
C ARG A 353 10.84 6.05 13.48
N SER A 354 10.91 4.72 13.53
CA SER A 354 12.05 3.94 13.09
C SER A 354 11.59 2.98 12.00
N ALA A 355 12.10 3.18 10.79
CA ALA A 355 11.80 2.30 9.68
C ALA A 355 12.55 0.97 9.84
N ASP A 356 11.81 -0.13 9.78
CA ASP A 356 12.35 -1.47 9.99
C ASP A 356 11.75 -2.46 8.98
N ILE A 357 12.50 -3.50 8.60
CA ILE A 357 12.00 -4.53 7.69
C ILE A 357 10.92 -5.42 8.34
N THR A 358 10.80 -5.39 9.67
CA THR A 358 9.96 -6.27 10.48
C THR A 358 8.47 -6.19 10.14
N PRO A 359 7.83 -5.00 10.03
CA PRO A 359 6.42 -4.92 9.67
C PRO A 359 6.15 -5.49 8.28
N VAL A 360 7.09 -5.33 7.34
CA VAL A 360 7.00 -5.88 5.97
C VAL A 360 7.04 -7.40 5.99
N LEU A 361 8.01 -7.99 6.70
CA LEU A 361 8.13 -9.46 6.83
C LEU A 361 6.96 -10.06 7.59
N THR A 362 6.53 -9.41 8.67
CA THR A 362 5.37 -9.82 9.48
C THR A 362 4.10 -9.81 8.63
N THR A 363 3.89 -8.75 7.83
CA THR A 363 2.80 -8.65 6.87
C THR A 363 2.86 -9.76 5.83
N LEU A 364 4.05 -10.03 5.27
CA LEU A 364 4.24 -11.10 4.29
C LEU A 364 3.88 -12.47 4.86
N LEU A 365 4.37 -12.79 6.07
CA LEU A 365 4.07 -14.05 6.75
C LEU A 365 2.57 -14.18 7.07
N ALA A 366 1.96 -13.11 7.59
CA ALA A 366 0.52 -13.06 7.86
C ALA A 366 -0.31 -13.24 6.57
N VAL A 367 0.08 -12.59 5.47
CA VAL A 367 -0.56 -12.72 4.16
C VAL A 367 -0.48 -14.16 3.65
N LEU A 368 0.70 -14.78 3.68
CA LEU A 368 0.89 -16.16 3.22
C LEU A 368 0.10 -17.16 4.07
N GLY A 369 0.11 -16.97 5.39
CA GLY A 369 -0.66 -17.77 6.34
C GLY A 369 -2.17 -17.64 6.08
N MET A 370 -2.67 -16.41 6.00
CA MET A 370 -4.09 -16.13 5.84
C MET A 370 -4.63 -16.59 4.48
N ILE A 371 -3.87 -16.47 3.39
CA ILE A 371 -4.28 -17.03 2.09
C ILE A 371 -4.49 -18.54 2.19
N ARG A 372 -3.62 -19.26 2.91
CA ARG A 372 -3.78 -20.70 3.12
C ARG A 372 -5.01 -21.02 3.97
N LEU A 373 -5.22 -20.28 5.06
CA LEU A 373 -6.39 -20.45 5.93
C LEU A 373 -7.71 -20.20 5.18
N LEU A 374 -7.77 -19.13 4.38
CA LEU A 374 -8.94 -18.80 3.56
C LEU A 374 -9.21 -19.85 2.46
N ARG A 375 -8.17 -20.43 1.85
CA ARG A 375 -8.34 -21.55 0.90
C ARG A 375 -8.86 -22.80 1.59
N TRP A 376 -8.26 -23.16 2.73
CA TRP A 376 -8.72 -24.28 3.55
C TRP A 376 -10.18 -24.11 4.00
N ALA A 377 -10.57 -22.89 4.35
CA ALA A 377 -11.94 -22.54 4.69
C ALA A 377 -12.90 -22.69 3.50
N GLY A 378 -12.50 -22.22 2.31
CA GLY A 378 -13.27 -22.28 1.06
C GLY A 378 -13.44 -23.68 0.45
N GLU A 379 -12.60 -24.64 0.80
CA GLU A 379 -12.68 -26.06 0.37
C GLU A 379 -13.80 -26.86 1.08
N SER A 380 -14.54 -26.25 2.00
CA SER A 380 -15.68 -26.89 2.65
C SER A 380 -16.82 -27.09 1.65
N LYS A 381 -17.23 -28.34 1.41
CA LYS A 381 -18.51 -28.62 0.71
C LYS A 381 -19.61 -27.80 1.39
N PRO A 382 -20.41 -27.02 0.65
CA PRO A 382 -21.52 -26.30 1.26
C PRO A 382 -22.43 -27.31 1.95
N ALA A 383 -22.80 -27.04 3.20
CA ALA A 383 -23.90 -27.73 3.86
C ALA A 383 -25.13 -27.69 2.94
N PRO A 384 -25.98 -28.74 2.92
CA PRO A 384 -27.18 -28.72 2.11
C PRO A 384 -28.02 -27.54 2.56
N LYS A 385 -28.15 -26.54 1.70
CA LYS A 385 -29.12 -25.47 1.91
C LYS A 385 -30.49 -26.12 1.82
N ASP A 386 -31.32 -25.91 2.84
CA ASP A 386 -32.74 -26.19 2.75
C ASP A 386 -33.29 -25.61 1.43
N PRO A 387 -34.19 -26.35 0.73
CA PRO A 387 -34.68 -25.97 -0.58
C PRO A 387 -35.71 -24.84 -0.45
N ILE A 388 -35.24 -23.61 -0.23
CA ILE A 388 -36.04 -22.41 -0.43
C ILE A 388 -35.27 -21.47 -1.36
N ALA A 389 -35.88 -21.28 -2.52
CA ALA A 389 -35.50 -20.43 -3.65
C ALA A 389 -34.25 -20.88 -4.43
N ALA A 390 -34.49 -21.77 -5.40
CA ALA A 390 -33.61 -21.92 -6.55
C ALA A 390 -33.36 -20.54 -7.19
N PRO A 391 -32.12 -20.17 -7.54
CA PRO A 391 -31.89 -19.03 -8.40
C PRO A 391 -32.45 -19.42 -9.76
N VAL A 392 -33.50 -18.72 -10.18
CA VAL A 392 -33.92 -18.69 -11.58
C VAL A 392 -32.65 -18.46 -12.39
N ARG A 393 -32.28 -19.44 -13.22
CA ARG A 393 -31.27 -19.28 -14.25
C ARG A 393 -31.66 -18.03 -15.03
N ALA A 394 -30.95 -16.93 -14.79
CA ALA A 394 -31.01 -15.78 -15.66
C ALA A 394 -30.58 -16.29 -17.03
N SER A 395 -31.59 -16.42 -17.89
CA SER A 395 -31.47 -16.62 -19.31
C SER A 395 -30.38 -15.71 -19.85
N LEU A 396 -29.48 -16.31 -20.63
CA LEU A 396 -28.48 -15.64 -21.46
C LEU A 396 -29.10 -14.93 -22.68
N GLU A 397 -30.37 -14.57 -22.60
CA GLU A 397 -31.11 -13.86 -23.64
C GLU A 397 -31.96 -12.83 -22.93
N GLY A 398 -31.45 -11.61 -23.00
CA GLY A 398 -31.94 -10.43 -22.32
C GLY A 398 -31.10 -9.28 -22.82
N ASP A 399 -31.06 -9.12 -24.15
CA ASP A 399 -30.81 -7.85 -24.79
C ASP A 399 -31.73 -6.82 -24.13
N VAL A 400 -31.19 -6.17 -23.09
CA VAL A 400 -31.59 -4.81 -22.81
C VAL A 400 -31.14 -4.07 -24.05
N VAL A 401 -32.11 -3.80 -24.93
CA VAL A 401 -32.08 -2.71 -25.88
C VAL A 401 -31.69 -1.47 -25.08
N ALA A 402 -30.39 -1.27 -24.93
CA ALA A 402 -29.82 -0.03 -24.48
C ALA A 402 -30.17 0.94 -25.59
N THR A 403 -31.22 1.72 -25.35
CA THR A 403 -31.65 2.81 -26.20
C THR A 403 -30.41 3.49 -26.79
N SER A 404 -30.33 3.53 -28.12
CA SER A 404 -29.23 4.09 -28.93
C SER A 404 -28.85 5.54 -28.55
N ALA A 405 -29.62 6.21 -27.69
CA ALA A 405 -29.39 7.56 -27.18
C ALA A 405 -28.35 7.68 -26.03
N ALA A 406 -28.00 6.60 -25.31
CA ALA A 406 -27.07 6.68 -24.18
C ALA A 406 -25.65 7.21 -24.53
N PRO A 407 -24.98 6.76 -25.62
CA PRO A 407 -23.68 7.29 -26.01
C PRO A 407 -23.77 8.74 -26.52
N LEU A 408 -24.85 9.11 -27.22
CA LEU A 408 -25.08 10.47 -27.72
C LEU A 408 -25.28 11.47 -26.57
N ARG A 409 -26.02 11.11 -25.52
CA ARG A 409 -26.18 11.95 -24.32
C ARG A 409 -24.85 12.16 -23.59
N ALA A 410 -24.02 11.12 -23.48
CA ALA A 410 -22.69 11.23 -22.88
C ALA A 410 -21.77 12.16 -23.68
N LEU A 411 -21.83 12.10 -25.01
CA LEU A 411 -21.10 13.01 -25.90
C LEU A 411 -21.61 14.46 -25.77
N GLY A 412 -22.93 14.66 -25.65
CA GLY A 412 -23.53 15.97 -25.40
C GLY A 412 -23.08 16.60 -24.08
N TRP A 413 -23.02 15.82 -22.99
CA TRP A 413 -22.46 16.29 -21.71
C TRP A 413 -20.96 16.60 -21.80
N ALA A 414 -20.20 15.81 -22.54
CA ALA A 414 -18.78 16.09 -22.77
C ALA A 414 -18.57 17.39 -23.57
N LEU A 415 -19.40 17.63 -24.59
CA LEU A 415 -19.38 18.88 -25.36
C LEU A 415 -19.74 20.08 -24.48
N ALA A 416 -20.79 19.98 -23.66
CA ALA A 416 -21.19 21.04 -22.73
C ALA A 416 -20.08 21.33 -21.70
N ALA A 417 -19.46 20.29 -21.12
CA ALA A 417 -18.36 20.44 -20.18
C ALA A 417 -17.11 21.08 -20.83
N TRP A 418 -16.82 20.72 -22.08
CA TRP A 418 -15.72 21.32 -22.84
C TRP A 418 -15.97 22.81 -23.14
N LEU A 419 -17.18 23.17 -23.58
CA LEU A 419 -17.57 24.57 -23.79
C LEU A 419 -17.52 25.39 -22.49
N ALA A 420 -18.05 24.83 -21.40
CA ALA A 420 -18.03 25.46 -20.08
C ALA A 420 -16.60 25.66 -19.57
N GLY A 421 -15.73 24.64 -19.68
CA GLY A 421 -14.32 24.73 -19.32
C GLY A 421 -13.57 25.78 -20.15
N THR A 422 -13.87 25.85 -21.44
CA THR A 422 -13.30 26.87 -22.35
C THR A 422 -13.69 28.28 -21.90
N ALA A 423 -14.99 28.50 -21.63
CA ALA A 423 -15.49 29.78 -21.17
C ALA A 423 -14.89 30.16 -19.80
N ALA A 424 -14.81 29.21 -18.87
CA ALA A 424 -14.25 29.42 -17.53
C ALA A 424 -12.77 29.79 -17.59
N LEU A 425 -11.96 29.07 -18.37
CA LEU A 425 -10.53 29.37 -18.50
C LEU A 425 -10.28 30.67 -19.26
N ALA A 426 -11.05 30.95 -20.31
CA ALA A 426 -10.99 32.22 -21.04
C ALA A 426 -11.39 33.42 -20.17
N TRP A 427 -12.32 33.24 -19.24
CA TRP A 427 -12.67 34.24 -18.24
C TRP A 427 -11.56 34.39 -17.20
N LEU A 428 -11.01 33.28 -16.69
CA LEU A 428 -9.99 33.25 -15.65
C LEU A 428 -8.73 34.01 -16.06
N ILE A 429 -8.18 33.73 -17.24
CA ILE A 429 -6.92 34.36 -17.71
C ILE A 429 -7.04 35.88 -17.96
N ARG A 430 -8.27 36.42 -17.93
CA ARG A 430 -8.55 37.85 -18.08
C ARG A 430 -8.82 38.56 -16.75
N GLN A 431 -8.82 37.83 -15.63
CA GLN A 431 -9.04 38.42 -14.32
C GLN A 431 -7.82 39.24 -13.85
N PRO A 432 -8.05 40.33 -13.10
CA PRO A 432 -6.97 41.10 -12.48
C PRO A 432 -6.20 40.22 -11.49
N GLY A 433 -4.86 40.25 -11.55
CA GLY A 433 -3.98 39.47 -10.67
C GLY A 433 -3.52 38.13 -11.23
N VAL A 434 -4.00 37.70 -12.41
CA VAL A 434 -3.43 36.52 -13.10
C VAL A 434 -2.12 36.91 -13.79
N PRO A 435 -1.01 36.16 -13.59
CA PRO A 435 0.27 36.44 -14.24
C PRO A 435 0.13 36.56 -15.76
N TYR A 436 0.73 37.60 -16.35
CA TYR A 436 0.63 37.87 -17.79
C TYR A 436 1.17 36.71 -18.65
N ASN A 437 2.16 35.97 -18.14
CA ASN A 437 2.69 34.74 -18.74
C ASN A 437 1.61 33.69 -19.04
N LEU A 438 0.56 33.58 -18.22
CA LEU A 438 -0.53 32.61 -18.47
C LEU A 438 -1.42 33.02 -19.64
N ARG A 439 -1.49 34.31 -19.96
CA ARG A 439 -2.22 34.82 -21.12
C ARG A 439 -1.38 34.69 -22.40
N GLU A 440 -0.08 34.98 -22.31
CA GLU A 440 0.88 34.89 -23.41
C GLU A 440 1.23 33.44 -23.79
N LEU A 441 1.00 32.49 -22.88
CA LEU A 441 1.06 31.05 -23.16
C LEU A 441 0.22 30.65 -24.37
N PHE A 442 -0.98 31.21 -24.50
CA PHE A 442 -1.95 30.83 -25.51
C PHE A 442 -1.82 31.67 -26.79
N LEU A 443 -1.97 31.02 -27.94
CA LEU A 443 -1.99 31.72 -29.23
C LEU A 443 -3.03 32.84 -29.26
N GLY A 444 -2.66 33.97 -29.83
CA GLY A 444 -3.50 35.16 -29.89
C GLY A 444 -3.79 35.78 -28.51
N ASN A 445 -2.85 35.67 -27.56
CA ASN A 445 -2.94 36.24 -26.21
C ASN A 445 -4.21 35.79 -25.45
N GLY A 446 -4.46 34.48 -25.44
CA GLY A 446 -5.64 33.91 -24.79
C GLY A 446 -6.89 33.91 -25.68
N HIS A 447 -6.72 33.63 -26.98
CA HIS A 447 -7.86 33.49 -27.89
C HIS A 447 -8.73 32.28 -27.47
N PRO A 448 -10.07 32.42 -27.35
CA PRO A 448 -10.93 31.34 -26.85
C PRO A 448 -10.82 30.02 -27.63
N LEU A 449 -10.59 30.08 -28.95
CA LEU A 449 -10.39 28.87 -29.75
C LEU A 449 -9.10 28.12 -29.36
N ALA A 450 -8.01 28.85 -29.10
CA ALA A 450 -6.75 28.24 -28.67
C ALA A 450 -6.93 27.55 -27.31
N ILE A 451 -7.66 28.19 -26.39
CA ILE A 451 -8.03 27.61 -25.08
C ILE A 451 -8.90 26.35 -25.26
N ALA A 452 -9.86 26.38 -26.18
CA ALA A 452 -10.72 25.23 -26.47
C ALA A 452 -9.89 24.03 -26.95
N VAL A 453 -8.95 24.26 -27.87
CA VAL A 453 -8.02 23.23 -28.36
C VAL A 453 -7.07 22.76 -27.25
N PHE A 454 -6.60 23.64 -26.37
CA PHE A 454 -5.78 23.27 -25.22
C PHE A 454 -6.51 22.31 -24.27
N ILE A 455 -7.79 22.54 -23.99
CA ILE A 455 -8.59 21.61 -23.17
C ILE A 455 -8.72 20.24 -23.83
N LEU A 456 -8.84 20.19 -25.17
CA LEU A 456 -8.79 18.91 -25.90
C LEU A 456 -7.42 18.24 -25.75
N ALA A 457 -6.32 18.99 -25.77
CA ALA A 457 -4.98 18.45 -25.49
C ALA A 457 -4.92 17.85 -24.08
N GLY A 458 -5.45 18.54 -23.07
CA GLY A 458 -5.56 18.02 -21.70
C GLY A 458 -6.37 16.73 -21.60
N LEU A 459 -7.54 16.67 -22.25
CA LEU A 459 -8.35 15.45 -22.31
C LEU A 459 -7.65 14.30 -23.05
N SER A 460 -6.78 14.63 -24.03
CA SER A 460 -6.00 13.64 -24.77
C SER A 460 -5.02 12.86 -23.90
N LEU A 461 -4.58 13.43 -22.77
CA LEU A 461 -3.71 12.74 -21.80
C LEU A 461 -4.37 11.48 -21.23
N GLY A 462 -5.69 11.48 -21.05
CA GLY A 462 -6.46 10.31 -20.64
C GLY A 462 -7.02 9.51 -21.81
N ALA A 463 -7.56 10.21 -22.82
CA ALA A 463 -8.21 9.58 -23.95
C ALA A 463 -7.23 8.80 -24.85
N GLY A 464 -6.05 9.36 -25.10
CA GLY A 464 -5.01 8.78 -25.96
C GLY A 464 -4.57 7.38 -25.49
N PRO A 465 -4.05 7.23 -24.26
CA PRO A 465 -3.62 5.93 -23.74
C PRO A 465 -4.76 4.90 -23.70
N ARG A 466 -5.98 5.33 -23.37
CA ARG A 466 -7.16 4.45 -23.33
C ARG A 466 -7.56 3.95 -24.73
N LEU A 467 -7.50 4.80 -25.74
CA LEU A 467 -7.76 4.44 -27.13
C LEU A 467 -6.64 3.56 -27.69
N ALA A 468 -5.37 3.90 -27.43
CA ALA A 468 -4.20 3.11 -27.80
C ALA A 468 -4.29 1.70 -27.23
N LEU A 469 -4.55 1.56 -25.93
CA LEU A 469 -4.74 0.28 -25.25
C LEU A 469 -5.82 -0.59 -25.90
N ALA A 470 -6.97 0.01 -26.21
CA ALA A 470 -8.08 -0.75 -26.77
C ALA A 470 -7.93 -1.02 -28.28
N LEU A 471 -7.06 -0.31 -29.00
CA LEU A 471 -6.69 -0.63 -30.40
C LEU A 471 -5.60 -1.70 -30.41
N ALA A 472 -4.71 -1.70 -29.42
CA ALA A 472 -3.67 -2.69 -29.25
C ALA A 472 -4.26 -4.09 -28.99
N GLN A 473 -5.35 -4.17 -28.22
CA GLN A 473 -5.98 -5.44 -27.85
C GLN A 473 -6.56 -6.26 -29.01
N SER A 474 -6.89 -5.63 -30.14
CA SER A 474 -7.37 -6.34 -31.33
C SER A 474 -6.25 -6.90 -32.22
N ALA A 475 -4.98 -6.68 -31.87
CA ALA A 475 -3.84 -7.20 -32.63
C ALA A 475 -3.30 -8.53 -32.09
N PRO A 476 -2.62 -9.31 -32.96
CA PRO A 476 -1.97 -10.57 -32.56
C PRO A 476 -0.85 -10.36 -31.52
N ARG A 477 -0.16 -9.20 -31.57
CA ARG A 477 0.90 -8.82 -30.61
C ARG A 477 0.53 -7.51 -29.90
N PRO A 478 -0.34 -7.55 -28.87
CA PRO A 478 -0.90 -6.35 -28.25
C PRO A 478 0.15 -5.48 -27.56
N ALA A 479 1.17 -6.08 -26.93
CA ALA A 479 2.24 -5.33 -26.25
C ALA A 479 3.07 -4.49 -27.23
N LEU A 480 3.50 -5.08 -28.35
CA LEU A 480 4.26 -4.36 -29.39
C LEU A 480 3.41 -3.29 -30.07
N ARG A 481 2.13 -3.59 -30.37
CA ARG A 481 1.24 -2.59 -30.97
C ARG A 481 0.99 -1.41 -30.04
N LEU A 482 0.90 -1.65 -28.73
CA LEU A 482 0.75 -0.57 -27.75
C LEU A 482 1.97 0.35 -27.75
N ALA A 483 3.19 -0.20 -27.80
CA ALA A 483 4.42 0.59 -27.84
C ALA A 483 4.50 1.56 -29.04
N TRP A 484 3.84 1.24 -30.15
CA TRP A 484 3.72 2.13 -31.31
C TRP A 484 2.55 3.10 -31.23
N LEU A 485 1.42 2.68 -30.64
CA LEU A 485 0.22 3.51 -30.55
C LEU A 485 0.34 4.62 -29.50
N LEU A 486 1.12 4.44 -28.44
CA LEU A 486 1.35 5.48 -27.42
C LEU A 486 2.08 6.70 -27.99
N PRO A 487 3.21 6.57 -28.75
CA PRO A 487 3.81 7.68 -29.47
C PRO A 487 2.84 8.38 -30.42
N VAL A 488 2.03 7.62 -31.17
CA VAL A 488 1.02 8.19 -32.08
C VAL A 488 0.01 9.05 -31.33
N SER A 489 -0.45 8.61 -30.15
CA SER A 489 -1.31 9.45 -29.29
C SER A 489 -0.58 10.71 -28.78
N GLY A 490 0.72 10.61 -28.53
CA GLY A 490 1.56 11.76 -28.18
C GLY A 490 1.68 12.77 -29.33
N LEU A 491 1.83 12.32 -30.57
CA LEU A 491 1.85 13.20 -31.75
C LEU A 491 0.54 13.97 -31.92
N LEU A 492 -0.60 13.32 -31.66
CA LEU A 492 -1.90 13.99 -31.66
C LEU A 492 -2.00 15.03 -30.54
N SER A 493 -1.50 14.71 -29.33
CA SER A 493 -1.43 15.67 -28.24
C SER A 493 -0.52 16.86 -28.57
N LEU A 494 0.62 16.62 -29.22
CA LEU A 494 1.55 17.67 -29.65
C LEU A 494 0.90 18.58 -30.70
N LEU A 495 0.19 18.01 -31.67
CA LEU A 495 -0.54 18.79 -32.68
C LEU A 495 -1.59 19.69 -32.03
N LEU A 496 -2.36 19.16 -31.07
CA LEU A 496 -3.33 19.97 -30.32
C LEU A 496 -2.64 21.08 -29.53
N LEU A 497 -1.51 20.79 -28.88
CA LEU A 497 -0.74 21.80 -28.17
C LEU A 497 -0.19 22.87 -29.11
N ALA A 498 0.44 22.50 -30.23
CA ALA A 498 0.97 23.42 -31.22
C ALA A 498 -0.09 24.34 -31.85
N LEU A 499 -1.36 23.90 -31.87
CA LEU A 499 -2.51 24.71 -32.30
C LEU A 499 -3.11 25.58 -31.18
N SER A 500 -2.57 25.52 -29.97
CA SER A 500 -3.13 26.18 -28.78
C SER A 500 -2.15 27.07 -28.01
N VAL A 501 -0.87 26.73 -27.98
CA VAL A 501 0.17 27.45 -27.22
C VAL A 501 1.28 27.97 -28.13
N THR A 502 2.04 28.97 -27.65
CA THR A 502 3.19 29.53 -28.39
C THR A 502 4.34 28.52 -28.49
N THR A 503 5.17 28.67 -29.53
CA THR A 503 6.35 27.80 -29.72
C THR A 503 7.37 27.97 -28.60
N GLU A 504 7.54 29.18 -28.10
CA GLU A 504 8.40 29.50 -26.95
C GLU A 504 7.99 28.68 -25.72
N SER A 505 6.69 28.65 -25.40
CA SER A 505 6.16 27.86 -24.29
C SER A 505 6.37 26.35 -24.44
N LEU A 506 6.37 25.83 -25.68
CA LEU A 506 6.67 24.43 -25.94
C LEU A 506 8.15 24.12 -25.76
N ASP A 507 9.03 25.04 -26.18
CA ASP A 507 10.48 24.92 -26.00
C ASP A 507 10.88 25.04 -24.52
N ASP A 508 10.17 25.86 -23.73
CA ASP A 508 10.37 25.95 -22.28
C ASP A 508 10.10 24.63 -21.55
N ILE A 509 9.17 23.82 -22.07
CA ILE A 509 8.78 22.52 -21.48
C ILE A 509 9.62 21.37 -22.04
N ALA A 510 9.76 21.28 -23.37
CA ALA A 510 10.45 20.17 -24.04
C ALA A 510 11.98 20.33 -24.03
N GLY A 511 12.45 21.56 -23.88
CA GLY A 511 13.83 21.96 -23.90
C GLY A 511 14.28 22.57 -25.23
N SER A 512 15.41 23.29 -25.21
CA SER A 512 16.00 23.90 -26.40
C SER A 512 16.54 22.84 -27.37
N ASN A 513 16.34 23.07 -28.66
CA ASN A 513 16.73 22.14 -29.72
C ASN A 513 18.19 22.36 -30.10
N ASN A 514 19.09 21.49 -29.65
CA ASN A 514 20.53 21.66 -29.83
C ASN A 514 21.19 20.52 -30.63
N LEU A 515 20.44 19.49 -31.04
CA LEU A 515 20.99 18.32 -31.73
C LEU A 515 21.84 18.70 -32.95
N TYR A 516 21.37 19.65 -33.76
CA TYR A 516 22.13 20.10 -34.94
C TYR A 516 23.52 20.61 -34.53
N TRP A 517 23.59 21.49 -33.52
CA TRP A 517 24.85 22.04 -33.02
C TRP A 517 25.75 20.96 -32.41
N TRP A 518 25.20 20.03 -31.62
CA TRP A 518 25.96 18.93 -31.03
C TRP A 518 26.55 17.97 -32.07
N VAL A 519 25.85 17.76 -33.19
CA VAL A 519 26.32 16.91 -34.29
C VAL A 519 27.31 17.65 -35.19
N THR A 520 27.11 18.94 -35.49
CA THR A 520 27.99 19.69 -36.38
C THR A 520 29.21 20.25 -35.65
N GLU A 521 29.02 21.07 -34.61
CA GLU A 521 30.11 21.75 -33.89
C GLU A 521 30.76 20.83 -32.86
N GLY A 522 29.95 20.05 -32.15
CA GLY A 522 30.45 19.10 -31.14
C GLY A 522 30.98 17.78 -31.70
N GLU A 523 30.76 17.51 -33.00
CA GLU A 523 31.06 16.24 -33.70
C GLU A 523 30.72 14.97 -32.91
N THR A 524 29.67 15.03 -32.08
CA THR A 524 29.36 13.96 -31.11
C THR A 524 29.00 12.62 -31.76
N TRP A 525 28.54 12.64 -33.02
CA TRP A 525 28.25 11.44 -33.81
C TRP A 525 29.35 11.12 -34.84
N GLY A 526 30.50 11.78 -34.72
CA GLY A 526 31.66 11.65 -35.60
C GLY A 526 31.62 12.57 -36.83
N ALA A 527 32.80 12.79 -37.40
CA ALA A 527 33.02 13.72 -38.51
C ALA A 527 32.16 13.43 -39.76
N ALA A 528 31.87 12.15 -40.05
CA ALA A 528 31.02 11.78 -41.19
C ALA A 528 29.56 12.22 -41.01
N ALA A 529 29.00 12.07 -39.81
CA ALA A 529 27.65 12.55 -39.49
C ALA A 529 27.61 14.09 -39.47
N ALA A 530 28.63 14.73 -38.91
CA ALA A 530 28.77 16.18 -38.92
C ALA A 530 28.80 16.76 -40.35
N ALA A 531 29.55 16.12 -41.25
CA ALA A 531 29.61 16.49 -42.67
C ALA A 531 28.25 16.29 -43.38
N PHE A 532 27.54 15.19 -43.12
CA PHE A 532 26.20 14.98 -43.65
C PHE A 532 25.21 16.05 -43.16
N PHE A 533 25.22 16.37 -41.87
CA PHE A 533 24.36 17.41 -41.31
C PHE A 533 24.65 18.78 -41.94
N ARG A 534 25.92 19.17 -42.08
CA ARG A 534 26.32 20.44 -42.73
C ARG A 534 25.93 20.51 -44.21
N ASN A 535 26.02 19.40 -44.94
CA ASN A 535 25.85 19.39 -46.39
C ASN A 535 24.41 19.09 -46.84
N THR A 536 23.59 18.45 -46.01
CA THR A 536 22.28 17.91 -46.43
C THR A 536 21.12 18.38 -45.55
N LEU A 537 21.37 18.71 -44.28
CA LEU A 537 20.32 19.15 -43.35
C LEU A 537 20.53 20.61 -42.95
N THR A 538 19.51 21.21 -42.36
CA THR A 538 19.61 22.54 -41.74
C THR A 538 19.06 22.49 -40.33
N ALA A 539 19.50 23.41 -39.46
CA ALA A 539 18.96 23.53 -38.10
C ALA A 539 17.42 23.67 -38.09
N GLN A 540 16.85 24.37 -39.08
CA GLN A 540 15.39 24.54 -39.23
C GLN A 540 14.67 23.23 -39.57
N MET A 541 15.32 22.30 -40.26
CA MET A 541 14.76 20.98 -40.56
C MET A 541 14.86 20.01 -39.37
N VAL A 542 15.94 20.11 -38.58
CA VAL A 542 16.20 19.22 -37.44
C VAL A 542 15.40 19.64 -36.20
N ALA A 543 15.24 20.94 -35.94
CA ALA A 543 14.60 21.43 -34.72
C ALA A 543 13.15 20.91 -34.50
N PRO A 544 12.25 20.86 -35.50
CA PRO A 544 10.92 20.28 -35.31
C PRO A 544 10.94 18.79 -34.96
N LEU A 545 11.90 18.03 -35.51
CA LEU A 545 12.05 16.60 -35.24
C LEU A 545 12.56 16.37 -33.82
N GLU A 546 13.58 17.11 -33.39
CA GLU A 546 14.10 17.06 -32.03
C GLU A 546 13.02 17.44 -31.01
N ARG A 547 12.31 18.55 -31.23
CA ARG A 547 11.19 18.98 -30.37
C ARG A 547 10.14 17.89 -30.24
N THR A 548 9.80 17.23 -31.35
CA THR A 548 8.84 16.12 -31.35
C THR A 548 9.33 14.96 -30.49
N VAL A 549 10.59 14.54 -30.64
CA VAL A 549 11.17 13.45 -29.85
C VAL A 549 11.23 13.81 -28.35
N ARG A 550 11.65 15.03 -28.01
CA ARG A 550 11.70 15.51 -26.62
C ARG A 550 10.31 15.59 -25.99
N PHE A 551 9.32 16.12 -26.71
CA PHE A 551 7.94 16.14 -26.25
C PHE A 551 7.39 14.73 -26.04
N LEU A 552 7.64 13.81 -26.97
CA LEU A 552 7.22 12.42 -26.83
C LEU A 552 7.87 11.76 -25.62
N ALA A 553 9.14 12.06 -25.32
CA ALA A 553 9.82 11.56 -24.13
C ALA A 553 9.17 12.05 -22.81
N LEU A 554 8.56 13.22 -22.79
CA LEU A 554 7.77 13.72 -21.66
C LEU A 554 6.35 13.13 -21.61
N TYR A 555 5.72 12.92 -22.76
CA TYR A 555 4.35 12.39 -22.87
C TYR A 555 4.26 10.87 -22.61
N LEU A 556 5.25 10.11 -23.07
CA LEU A 556 5.23 8.65 -23.05
C LEU A 556 5.16 8.05 -21.64
N PRO A 557 5.89 8.53 -20.63
CA PRO A 557 5.82 7.99 -19.28
C PRO A 557 4.41 8.02 -18.66
N PRO A 558 3.70 9.16 -18.55
CA PRO A 558 2.34 9.16 -18.02
C PRO A 558 1.39 8.30 -18.87
N ALA A 559 1.54 8.31 -20.19
CA ALA A 559 0.73 7.50 -21.11
C ALA A 559 0.93 5.99 -20.91
N ALA A 560 2.18 5.55 -20.76
CA ALA A 560 2.56 4.16 -20.53
C ALA A 560 2.05 3.65 -19.18
N PHE A 561 2.31 4.39 -18.10
CA PHE A 561 1.80 4.04 -16.77
C PHE A 561 0.27 3.96 -16.76
N LEU A 562 -0.42 4.93 -17.38
CA LEU A 562 -1.87 4.92 -17.47
C LEU A 562 -2.39 3.73 -18.28
N ALA A 563 -1.78 3.39 -19.41
CA ALA A 563 -2.19 2.22 -20.20
C ALA A 563 -2.04 0.91 -19.41
N VAL A 564 -0.95 0.74 -18.66
CA VAL A 564 -0.73 -0.43 -17.80
C VAL A 564 -1.72 -0.45 -16.63
N ALA A 565 -1.95 0.68 -15.97
CA ALA A 565 -2.91 0.80 -14.87
C ALA A 565 -4.34 0.49 -15.32
N LEU A 566 -4.78 1.02 -16.46
CA LEU A 566 -6.09 0.72 -17.04
C LEU A 566 -6.20 -0.75 -17.44
N ALA A 567 -5.14 -1.35 -18.01
CA ALA A 567 -5.12 -2.77 -18.33
C ALA A 567 -5.27 -3.65 -17.08
N ALA A 568 -4.65 -3.28 -15.96
CA ALA A 568 -4.69 -4.01 -14.70
C ALA A 568 -6.00 -3.81 -13.91
N ILE A 569 -6.48 -2.56 -13.83
CA ILE A 569 -7.54 -2.15 -12.89
C ILE A 569 -8.90 -2.03 -13.57
N GLU A 570 -8.97 -1.32 -14.70
CA GLU A 570 -10.21 -1.12 -15.46
C GLU A 570 -10.58 -2.40 -16.22
N LEU A 571 -9.65 -2.94 -17.02
CA LEU A 571 -9.88 -4.06 -17.93
C LEU A 571 -9.53 -5.43 -17.33
N ARG A 572 -8.80 -5.46 -16.21
CA ARG A 572 -8.41 -6.68 -15.47
C ARG A 572 -7.81 -7.77 -16.36
N LEU A 573 -6.91 -7.38 -17.26
CA LEU A 573 -6.21 -8.32 -18.13
C LEU A 573 -5.37 -9.33 -17.30
N PRO A 574 -5.13 -10.55 -17.82
CA PRO A 574 -4.34 -11.54 -17.11
C PRO A 574 -2.90 -11.06 -16.89
N ALA A 575 -2.30 -11.43 -15.75
CA ALA A 575 -0.96 -10.99 -15.33
C ALA A 575 0.12 -11.17 -16.41
N ARG A 576 0.09 -12.27 -17.18
CA ARG A 576 1.01 -12.50 -18.30
C ARG A 576 0.98 -11.40 -19.37
N ARG A 577 -0.20 -10.83 -19.66
CA ARG A 577 -0.35 -9.76 -20.66
C ARG A 577 0.14 -8.44 -20.10
N ILE A 578 -0.15 -8.16 -18.83
CA ILE A 578 0.37 -6.97 -18.14
C ILE A 578 1.89 -7.03 -18.11
N ALA A 579 2.49 -8.15 -17.68
CA ALA A 579 3.93 -8.35 -17.67
C ALA A 579 4.56 -8.17 -19.06
N ALA A 580 3.96 -8.72 -20.12
CA ALA A 580 4.44 -8.52 -21.49
C ALA A 580 4.38 -7.05 -21.94
N MET A 581 3.32 -6.32 -21.60
CA MET A 581 3.21 -4.89 -21.88
C MET A 581 4.27 -4.10 -21.12
N THR A 582 4.43 -4.34 -19.81
CA THR A 582 5.45 -3.70 -18.98
C THR A 582 6.86 -3.98 -19.50
N ALA A 583 7.16 -5.23 -19.89
CA ALA A 583 8.47 -5.61 -20.41
C ALA A 583 8.84 -4.87 -21.71
N VAL A 584 7.86 -4.62 -22.60
CA VAL A 584 8.09 -3.85 -23.83
C VAL A 584 8.19 -2.34 -23.56
N LEU A 585 7.47 -1.83 -22.56
CA LEU A 585 7.47 -0.41 -22.23
C LEU A 585 8.67 0.00 -21.36
N LEU A 586 9.28 -0.90 -20.61
CA LEU A 586 10.40 -0.58 -19.71
C LEU A 586 11.61 0.03 -20.43
N PRO A 587 12.11 -0.52 -21.56
CA PRO A 587 13.19 0.11 -22.32
C PRO A 587 12.80 1.48 -22.88
N LEU A 588 11.52 1.66 -23.24
CA LEU A 588 11.02 2.93 -23.74
C LEU A 588 10.97 3.99 -22.62
N LEU A 589 10.55 3.61 -21.41
CA LEU A 589 10.58 4.47 -20.23
C LEU A 589 12.02 4.88 -19.87
N TRP A 590 12.97 3.95 -19.95
CA TRP A 590 14.39 4.27 -19.78
C TRP A 590 14.88 5.28 -20.83
N LEU A 591 14.55 5.06 -22.11
CA LEU A 591 14.91 5.98 -23.19
C LEU A 591 14.27 7.37 -23.00
N CYS A 592 13.02 7.42 -22.52
CA CYS A 592 12.33 8.68 -22.21
C CYS A 592 13.07 9.46 -21.13
N LYS A 593 13.53 8.80 -20.06
CA LYS A 593 14.34 9.42 -19.00
C LYS A 593 15.66 9.96 -19.56
N ALA A 594 16.36 9.17 -20.39
CA ALA A 594 17.60 9.59 -21.01
C ALA A 594 17.42 10.84 -21.88
N VAL A 595 16.39 10.87 -22.74
CA VAL A 595 16.13 12.01 -23.63
C VAL A 595 15.63 13.25 -22.89
N ALA A 596 14.68 13.06 -21.96
CA ALA A 596 14.00 14.17 -21.29
C ALA A 596 14.82 14.78 -20.15
N PHE A 597 15.64 13.97 -19.46
CA PHE A 597 16.42 14.42 -18.30
C PHE A 597 17.92 14.43 -18.61
N ASP A 598 18.51 13.27 -18.94
CA ASP A 598 19.98 13.15 -19.01
C ASP A 598 20.60 13.89 -20.21
N TRP A 599 19.90 13.96 -21.35
CA TRP A 599 20.30 14.65 -22.58
C TRP A 599 19.49 15.92 -22.84
N SER A 600 18.80 16.40 -21.81
CA SER A 600 18.13 17.69 -21.85
C SER A 600 19.18 18.80 -21.88
N SER A 601 19.00 19.79 -22.75
CA SER A 601 19.90 20.95 -22.85
C SER A 601 19.24 22.21 -22.30
N THR A 602 18.49 22.08 -21.20
CA THR A 602 17.92 23.24 -20.52
C THR A 602 18.23 23.27 -19.04
N ASP A 603 18.63 24.46 -18.62
CA ASP A 603 18.80 24.84 -17.22
C ASP A 603 17.46 24.77 -16.47
N ASN A 604 16.31 24.78 -17.17
CA ASN A 604 14.99 24.67 -16.55
C ASN A 604 14.61 23.24 -16.17
N LEU A 605 15.17 22.20 -16.82
CA LEU A 605 14.92 20.80 -16.44
C LEU A 605 16.08 20.23 -15.63
N ASN A 606 17.32 20.49 -16.05
CA ASN A 606 18.52 19.93 -15.41
C ASN A 606 18.75 20.48 -14.00
N GLU A 607 18.47 21.76 -13.75
CA GLU A 607 18.59 22.35 -12.41
C GLU A 607 17.35 22.11 -11.55
N LEU A 608 16.21 21.83 -12.18
CA LEU A 608 14.93 21.65 -11.51
C LEU A 608 14.73 20.24 -10.98
N ILE A 609 15.25 19.23 -11.66
CA ILE A 609 15.15 17.83 -11.24
C ILE A 609 16.26 17.53 -10.22
N ALA A 610 15.89 16.89 -9.11
CA ALA A 610 16.87 16.54 -8.09
C ALA A 610 17.95 15.59 -8.63
N PRO A 611 19.23 15.80 -8.27
CA PRO A 611 20.30 14.87 -8.64
C PRO A 611 20.12 13.50 -7.97
N ASP A 612 20.90 12.51 -8.41
CA ASP A 612 20.88 11.16 -7.86
C ASP A 612 21.25 11.16 -6.37
N GLY A 613 20.24 10.97 -5.50
CA GLY A 613 20.43 10.84 -4.05
C GLY A 613 20.97 9.47 -3.64
N ARG A 614 21.20 9.26 -2.34
CA ARG A 614 21.77 8.02 -1.75
C ARG A 614 21.03 6.72 -2.11
N LEU A 615 19.75 6.81 -2.47
CA LEU A 615 18.91 5.66 -2.88
C LEU A 615 19.08 5.27 -4.37
N GLY A 616 19.88 6.02 -5.15
CA GLY A 616 20.18 5.70 -6.55
C GLY A 616 19.01 5.84 -7.53
N LEU A 617 17.86 6.38 -7.10
CA LEU A 617 16.68 6.62 -7.95
C LEU A 617 16.72 7.96 -8.69
N GLY A 618 17.36 8.98 -8.09
CA GLY A 618 17.33 10.38 -8.55
C GLY A 618 15.97 11.04 -8.59
N GLY A 619 15.94 12.33 -8.90
CA GLY A 619 14.71 13.10 -9.07
C GLY A 619 13.81 12.49 -10.14
N GLY A 620 14.40 11.99 -11.24
CA GLY A 620 13.67 11.30 -12.31
C GLY A 620 12.90 10.06 -11.84
N GLY A 621 13.45 9.28 -10.91
CA GLY A 621 12.77 8.11 -10.34
C GLY A 621 11.54 8.49 -9.51
N TYR A 622 11.65 9.51 -8.65
CA TYR A 622 10.52 10.02 -7.87
C TYR A 622 9.41 10.60 -8.75
N LEU A 623 9.78 11.33 -9.81
CA LEU A 623 8.81 11.84 -10.78
C LEU A 623 8.10 10.69 -11.53
N TYR A 624 8.80 9.61 -11.90
CA TYR A 624 8.16 8.45 -12.53
C TYR A 624 7.19 7.73 -11.57
N LEU A 625 7.56 7.62 -10.28
CA LEU A 625 6.65 7.10 -9.25
C LEU A 625 5.41 8.00 -9.08
N LEU A 626 5.56 9.32 -9.16
CA LEU A 626 4.44 10.27 -9.13
C LEU A 626 3.48 10.06 -10.32
N LEU A 627 4.03 9.88 -11.52
CA LEU A 627 3.23 9.59 -12.71
C LEU A 627 2.50 8.24 -12.60
N ALA A 628 3.18 7.22 -12.08
CA ALA A 628 2.57 5.91 -11.81
C ALA A 628 1.45 5.99 -10.77
N LEU A 629 1.65 6.77 -9.70
CA LEU A 629 0.65 7.04 -8.66
C LEU A 629 -0.61 7.68 -9.29
N GLY A 630 -0.44 8.71 -10.12
CA GLY A 630 -1.54 9.38 -10.81
C GLY A 630 -2.26 8.47 -11.81
N ALA A 631 -1.52 7.65 -12.56
CA ALA A 631 -2.09 6.67 -13.49
C ALA A 631 -3.00 5.64 -12.81
N VAL A 632 -2.57 5.10 -11.67
CA VAL A 632 -3.38 4.18 -10.85
C VAL A 632 -4.61 4.91 -10.29
N HIS A 633 -4.45 6.17 -9.86
CA HIS A 633 -5.56 7.00 -9.37
C HIS A 633 -6.67 7.14 -10.41
N ILE A 634 -6.31 7.54 -11.63
CA ILE A 634 -7.24 7.66 -12.76
C ILE A 634 -7.92 6.32 -13.04
N ALA A 635 -7.15 5.23 -13.11
CA ALA A 635 -7.68 3.90 -13.41
C ALA A 635 -8.68 3.38 -12.34
N LEU A 636 -8.48 3.74 -11.06
CA LEU A 636 -9.41 3.44 -9.97
C LEU A 636 -10.70 4.26 -10.09
N LEU A 637 -10.61 5.56 -10.38
CA LEU A 637 -11.77 6.46 -10.48
C LEU A 637 -12.71 6.10 -11.64
N VAL A 638 -12.15 5.67 -12.78
CA VAL A 638 -12.93 5.39 -14.00
C VAL A 638 -13.51 3.98 -14.07
N ARG A 639 -13.27 3.13 -13.05
CA ARG A 639 -13.70 1.73 -12.98
C ARG A 639 -15.21 1.63 -12.70
N ARG A 640 -15.99 1.06 -13.65
CA ARG A 640 -17.47 1.03 -13.61
C ARG A 640 -18.10 0.14 -12.54
N SER A 641 -17.45 -0.98 -12.20
CA SER A 641 -18.10 -2.07 -11.43
C SER A 641 -17.54 -2.25 -10.02
N ALA A 642 -16.87 -1.23 -9.48
CA ALA A 642 -16.33 -1.25 -8.12
C ALA A 642 -17.07 -0.25 -7.23
N PRO A 643 -17.15 -0.52 -5.92
CA PRO A 643 -17.56 0.51 -4.97
C PRO A 643 -16.58 1.69 -5.08
N ARG A 644 -17.05 2.93 -4.86
CA ARG A 644 -16.24 4.16 -5.06
C ARG A 644 -15.16 4.38 -3.99
N TRP A 645 -15.25 3.71 -2.84
CA TRP A 645 -14.33 3.94 -1.72
C TRP A 645 -12.86 3.61 -2.00
N PRO A 646 -12.44 2.60 -2.80
CA PRO A 646 -11.01 2.36 -3.03
C PRO A 646 -10.39 3.54 -3.77
N ALA A 647 -11.17 4.17 -4.64
CA ALA A 647 -10.75 5.40 -5.30
C ALA A 647 -10.68 6.55 -4.29
N LEU A 648 -11.67 6.72 -3.41
CA LEU A 648 -11.66 7.77 -2.38
C LEU A 648 -10.53 7.62 -1.35
N THR A 649 -10.27 6.40 -0.87
CA THR A 649 -9.15 6.12 0.05
C THR A 649 -7.82 6.32 -0.64
N TYR A 650 -7.73 5.90 -1.91
CA TYR A 650 -6.56 6.16 -2.72
C TYR A 650 -6.37 7.66 -2.95
N THR A 651 -7.43 8.44 -3.19
CA THR A 651 -7.35 9.90 -3.29
C THR A 651 -6.78 10.50 -2.00
N ALA A 652 -7.30 10.10 -0.84
CA ALA A 652 -6.85 10.60 0.45
C ALA A 652 -5.36 10.30 0.73
N ALA A 653 -4.86 9.15 0.27
CA ALA A 653 -3.45 8.79 0.40
C ALA A 653 -2.56 9.42 -0.70
N ALA A 654 -3.08 9.49 -1.93
CA ALA A 654 -2.32 9.92 -3.09
C ALA A 654 -2.04 11.42 -3.08
N VAL A 655 -2.92 12.25 -2.50
CA VAL A 655 -2.67 13.69 -2.37
C VAL A 655 -1.39 13.99 -1.56
N PRO A 656 -1.26 13.56 -0.28
CA PRO A 656 -0.03 13.80 0.48
C PRO A 656 1.17 13.04 -0.10
N LEU A 657 0.98 11.81 -0.61
CA LEU A 657 2.08 11.05 -1.23
C LEU A 657 2.58 11.71 -2.52
N SER A 658 1.70 12.31 -3.31
CA SER A 658 2.09 13.06 -4.52
C SER A 658 2.92 14.29 -4.19
N TRP A 659 2.61 14.99 -3.09
CA TRP A 659 3.42 16.09 -2.60
C TRP A 659 4.82 15.61 -2.23
N TRP A 660 4.90 14.51 -1.47
CA TRP A 660 6.19 13.93 -1.08
C TRP A 660 7.02 13.54 -2.30
N LEU A 661 6.44 12.83 -3.26
CA LEU A 661 7.12 12.43 -4.49
C LEU A 661 7.56 13.65 -5.34
N LEU A 662 6.75 14.71 -5.40
CA LEU A 662 7.14 15.94 -6.08
C LEU A 662 8.33 16.61 -5.37
N SER A 663 8.25 16.79 -4.05
CA SER A 663 9.30 17.47 -3.27
C SER A 663 10.67 16.79 -3.36
N HIS A 664 10.69 15.46 -3.50
CA HIS A 664 11.93 14.69 -3.67
C HIS A 664 12.33 14.49 -5.15
N GLY A 665 11.39 14.70 -6.07
CA GLY A 665 11.64 14.71 -7.51
C GLY A 665 12.32 15.98 -7.99
N LEU A 666 12.13 17.09 -7.28
CA LEU A 666 12.65 18.40 -7.63
C LEU A 666 13.82 18.82 -6.73
N SER A 667 14.72 19.65 -7.26
CA SER A 667 15.88 20.15 -6.53
C SER A 667 15.47 20.90 -5.27
N ALA A 668 16.19 20.68 -4.18
CA ALA A 668 16.00 21.40 -2.92
C ALA A 668 16.44 22.87 -3.03
N GLU A 669 17.44 23.15 -3.87
CA GLU A 669 18.03 24.48 -4.04
C GLU A 669 18.25 24.75 -5.54
N ILE A 670 17.69 25.85 -6.01
CA ILE A 670 17.87 26.40 -7.36
C ILE A 670 18.36 27.82 -7.22
N HIS A 671 19.50 28.10 -7.86
CA HIS A 671 20.18 29.39 -7.79
C HIS A 671 19.92 30.17 -9.08
N LYS A 672 18.85 30.97 -9.12
CA LYS A 672 18.51 31.80 -10.29
C LYS A 672 18.19 33.22 -9.87
N TYR A 673 18.58 34.18 -10.71
CA TYR A 673 18.27 35.61 -10.53
C TYR A 673 18.76 36.21 -9.20
N GLY A 674 19.88 35.71 -8.66
CA GLY A 674 20.46 36.19 -7.40
C GLY A 674 19.73 35.74 -6.14
N GLN A 675 18.86 34.73 -6.24
CA GLN A 675 18.02 34.23 -5.17
C GLN A 675 18.06 32.69 -5.13
N VAL A 676 17.75 32.11 -3.96
CA VAL A 676 17.70 30.65 -3.75
C VAL A 676 16.27 30.24 -3.47
N TYR A 677 15.74 29.33 -4.28
CA TYR A 677 14.39 28.75 -4.12
C TYR A 677 14.45 27.23 -4.21
N SER A 678 13.48 26.54 -3.62
CA SER A 678 13.26 25.12 -3.94
C SER A 678 12.64 24.96 -5.33
N GLY A 679 12.83 23.81 -5.96
CA GLY A 679 12.22 23.48 -7.24
C GLY A 679 10.69 23.49 -7.21
N VAL A 680 10.10 23.15 -6.06
CA VAL A 680 8.65 23.26 -5.85
C VAL A 680 8.20 24.73 -5.84
N GLN A 681 8.95 25.61 -5.16
CA GLN A 681 8.68 27.05 -5.16
C GLN A 681 8.85 27.64 -6.57
N PHE A 682 9.84 27.18 -7.33
CA PHE A 682 10.05 27.61 -8.71
C PHE A 682 8.86 27.26 -9.62
N LEU A 683 8.23 26.09 -9.41
CA LEU A 683 7.07 25.64 -10.20
C LEU A 683 5.73 26.22 -9.75
N LEU A 684 5.49 26.34 -8.44
CA LEU A 684 4.16 26.65 -7.88
C LEU A 684 4.07 28.07 -7.27
N GLY A 685 5.19 28.77 -7.14
CA GLY A 685 5.26 30.16 -6.71
C GLY A 685 4.56 31.11 -7.69
N PRO A 686 3.98 32.22 -7.21
CA PRO A 686 3.31 33.20 -8.07
C PRO A 686 4.29 33.93 -8.98
N ASP A 687 5.49 34.23 -8.48
CA ASP A 687 6.59 34.86 -9.21
C ASP A 687 7.95 34.41 -8.65
N ARG A 688 9.02 35.10 -9.06
CA ARG A 688 10.41 34.84 -8.64
C ARG A 688 10.85 35.76 -7.50
N ILE A 689 9.94 36.39 -6.75
CA ILE A 689 10.26 37.36 -5.70
C ILE A 689 9.52 36.98 -4.41
N GLU A 690 8.21 36.73 -4.49
CA GLU A 690 7.36 36.33 -3.39
C GLU A 690 7.47 34.82 -3.10
N GLN A 691 8.10 34.48 -1.96
CA GLN A 691 8.18 33.10 -1.49
C GLN A 691 6.91 32.70 -0.74
N LEU A 692 6.33 31.56 -1.11
CA LEU A 692 5.14 31.04 -0.44
C LEU A 692 5.54 30.16 0.73
N THR A 693 4.66 30.09 1.73
CA THR A 693 4.80 29.08 2.80
C THR A 693 4.61 27.68 2.24
N GLU A 694 5.20 26.68 2.89
CA GLU A 694 5.09 25.29 2.47
C GLU A 694 3.63 24.82 2.39
N GLY A 695 2.79 25.21 3.36
CA GLY A 695 1.37 24.89 3.35
C GLY A 695 0.62 25.48 2.14
N ALA A 696 1.00 26.67 1.66
CA ALA A 696 0.41 27.26 0.47
C ALA A 696 0.85 26.52 -0.81
N LEU A 697 2.12 26.11 -0.90
CA LEU A 697 2.62 25.28 -1.99
C LEU A 697 1.94 23.91 -2.03
N GLN A 698 1.77 23.27 -0.86
CA GLN A 698 1.06 22.00 -0.71
C GLN A 698 -0.39 22.10 -1.19
N ALA A 699 -1.10 23.17 -0.82
CA ALA A 699 -2.48 23.40 -1.25
C ALA A 699 -2.59 23.61 -2.77
N ARG A 700 -1.69 24.42 -3.36
CA ARG A 700 -1.62 24.62 -4.82
C ARG A 700 -1.33 23.32 -5.56
N TRP A 701 -0.39 22.53 -5.05
CA TRP A 701 -0.08 21.22 -5.61
C TRP A 701 -1.27 20.27 -5.52
N ALA A 702 -1.94 20.18 -4.37
CA ALA A 702 -3.10 19.31 -4.20
C ALA A 702 -4.21 19.67 -5.21
N ALA A 703 -4.47 20.97 -5.42
CA ALA A 703 -5.43 21.44 -6.42
C ALA A 703 -5.00 21.04 -7.85
N LEU A 704 -3.73 21.28 -8.22
CA LEU A 704 -3.20 20.92 -9.53
C LEU A 704 -3.25 19.41 -9.78
N TYR A 705 -2.79 18.61 -8.81
CA TYR A 705 -2.82 17.16 -8.86
C TYR A 705 -4.25 16.65 -9.08
N LEU A 706 -5.22 17.09 -8.26
CA LEU A 706 -6.61 16.67 -8.40
C LEU A 706 -7.21 17.12 -9.75
N ALA A 707 -6.87 18.31 -10.24
CA ALA A 707 -7.30 18.78 -11.56
C ALA A 707 -6.74 17.90 -12.69
N LEU A 708 -5.48 17.48 -12.61
CA LEU A 708 -4.86 16.54 -13.57
C LEU A 708 -5.56 15.17 -13.53
N ILE A 709 -5.83 14.64 -12.33
CA ILE A 709 -6.54 13.36 -12.17
C ILE A 709 -7.97 13.45 -12.72
N ALA A 710 -8.68 14.55 -12.46
CA ALA A 710 -10.03 14.78 -12.98
C ALA A 710 -10.02 14.87 -14.53
N THR A 711 -9.09 15.64 -15.09
CA THR A 711 -8.95 15.82 -16.55
C THR A 711 -8.59 14.50 -17.24
N GLY A 712 -7.62 13.76 -16.70
CA GLY A 712 -7.26 12.43 -17.23
C GLY A 712 -8.41 11.43 -17.13
N SER A 713 -9.15 11.44 -16.02
CA SER A 713 -10.35 10.60 -15.84
C SER A 713 -11.46 10.95 -16.84
N ALA A 714 -11.72 12.24 -17.07
CA ALA A 714 -12.66 12.72 -18.07
C ALA A 714 -12.25 12.28 -19.48
N GLY A 715 -10.96 12.36 -19.83
CA GLY A 715 -10.41 11.86 -21.08
C GLY A 715 -10.66 10.35 -21.29
N VAL A 716 -10.41 9.53 -20.27
CA VAL A 716 -10.68 8.07 -20.33
C VAL A 716 -12.17 7.79 -20.53
N ILE A 717 -13.06 8.53 -19.85
CA ILE A 717 -14.51 8.40 -19.99
C ILE A 717 -14.96 8.80 -21.40
N LEU A 718 -14.42 9.89 -21.95
CA LEU A 718 -14.70 10.35 -23.30
C LEU A 718 -14.28 9.31 -24.35
N ALA A 719 -13.06 8.78 -24.26
CA ALA A 719 -12.59 7.72 -25.15
C ALA A 719 -13.50 6.49 -25.15
N ARG A 720 -14.06 6.15 -23.98
CA ARG A 720 -15.01 5.05 -23.84
C ARG A 720 -16.35 5.36 -24.52
N ALA A 721 -16.86 6.58 -24.35
CA ALA A 721 -18.10 7.02 -24.99
C ALA A 721 -17.97 7.02 -26.52
N LEU A 722 -16.87 7.54 -27.06
CA LEU A 722 -16.58 7.56 -28.50
C LEU A 722 -16.53 6.14 -29.10
N ARG A 723 -15.96 5.17 -28.39
CA ARG A 723 -15.97 3.78 -28.84
C ARG A 723 -17.34 3.14 -28.81
N ALA A 724 -18.13 3.41 -27.76
CA ALA A 724 -19.48 2.89 -27.67
C ALA A 724 -20.36 3.44 -28.79
N ALA A 725 -20.24 4.75 -29.09
CA ALA A 725 -20.95 5.41 -30.19
C ALA A 725 -20.61 4.87 -31.59
N ARG A 726 -19.38 4.34 -31.78
CA ARG A 726 -18.96 3.72 -33.05
C ARG A 726 -19.46 2.27 -33.18
N ALA A 727 -19.75 1.61 -32.08
CA ALA A 727 -20.20 0.21 -32.05
C ALA A 727 -21.73 0.07 -32.12
N SER A 728 -22.46 1.13 -31.76
CA SER A 728 -23.90 1.33 -32.02
C SER A 728 -24.12 1.91 -33.41
#